data_AF-A0A812EWJ2-F1
#
_entry.id   AF-A0A812EWJ2-F1
#
_cell.length_a   1.000
_cell.length_b   1.000
_cell.length_c   1.000
_cell.angle_alpha   90.00
_cell.angle_beta   90.00
_cell.angle_gamma   90.00
#
_symmetry.space_group_name_H-M   'P 1'
#
loop_
_entity.id
_entity.type
_entity.pdbx_description
1 polymer ?
#
loop_
_entity_poly.entity_id
_entity_poly.type
_entity_poly.pdbx_seq_one_letter_code
_entity_poly.pdbx_strand_id
1 'polypeptide(L)'
;MPEGPLNTTTTSTIINNTPVRITMQPTFSSGTITIPYDPQLMLRWSKAVEQWRQFHCDLKDIMSWLNEAEKKLATVKQLPTTDGLTYEELEIGIRSHQGTVNSMNAAGNEIIRQSAAPDSHLLREKLDALNHRWKCLCGDVLDRPDKFDDESVKTSEFTDDMDELFLWVDETENFLSIPLEQGEEKLEESLEKFKEREDELSTLQQRLKALNRNAQQMIMQETLSNQDKENMSKDLDNLNSRWKKLETKIPEHVKFIEDKLCSLRQFLDELDELQQWLSTTKSVLETQGPISSIPSANDHDSLVLDAHTMQKALSTRQPKIDSINQKYGHMVKENHKQSISMTDTIQGRVVQLNNDWEHIQIMASSMKPATDSTMEVLKKVKVAHEMQQQGQLQSPPVSTHWSNYDKSVADILGWLAVQDHLQKANKASVGNISDIEQLIVKQKNILQNMENRQQELEDILKNAEVLQQEASSAEDKKSIKEKADEVIHQWNSTKANISSRKNQLEDMLLECRQFDESYSAFNRWLQQIEEEMKSKSHNSQDLTKSLSDHKILQDEVDQRKSSAENVKQLAGKLIDEYNEEDTQYMRDLLAKVIKRWSSLTTKLTKKWQTLQANRNSLQQLHHALDNYLSWMASVENSFCRLADETSKEEVLDNEDLCQEYLEQFRQKLRKLSPPLHLCYRLFLVFNVLLSFPVLLILF
;
A
#
# COMPACT_ATOMS: atom_id res chain seq x y z
N MET A 1 14.88 -53.89 -36.81
CA MET A 1 14.29 -55.06 -36.13
C MET A 1 13.16 -54.54 -35.25
N PRO A 2 11.90 -54.90 -35.56
CA PRO A 2 10.76 -54.54 -34.75
C PRO A 2 10.42 -55.71 -33.82
N GLU A 3 10.34 -55.48 -32.51
CA GLU A 3 9.65 -56.41 -31.62
C GLU A 3 8.17 -56.01 -31.54
N GLY A 4 7.34 -56.90 -32.05
CA GLY A 4 5.89 -56.87 -31.94
C GLY A 4 5.39 -57.39 -30.59
N PRO A 5 4.06 -57.51 -30.45
CA PRO A 5 3.35 -57.33 -29.19
C PRO A 5 3.25 -58.64 -28.39
N LEU A 6 3.47 -58.55 -27.08
CA LEU A 6 3.11 -59.62 -26.15
C LEU A 6 1.65 -59.49 -25.76
N ASN A 7 0.82 -60.27 -26.46
CA ASN A 7 -0.50 -60.72 -26.01
C ASN A 7 -0.42 -61.20 -24.55
N THR A 8 -1.03 -60.49 -23.62
CA THR A 8 -1.32 -61.02 -22.29
C THR A 8 -2.61 -61.82 -22.36
N THR A 9 -2.47 -63.12 -22.62
CA THR A 9 -3.54 -64.08 -22.49
C THR A 9 -4.00 -64.14 -21.04
N THR A 10 -5.25 -63.75 -20.82
CA THR A 10 -6.03 -63.93 -19.60
C THR A 10 -5.92 -65.37 -19.11
N THR A 11 -5.07 -65.63 -18.12
CA THR A 11 -5.03 -66.93 -17.45
C THR A 11 -5.99 -66.87 -16.27
N SER A 12 -7.25 -67.26 -16.51
CA SER A 12 -8.19 -67.62 -15.45
C SER A 12 -7.56 -68.73 -14.61
N THR A 13 -6.96 -68.36 -13.47
CA THR A 13 -6.51 -69.35 -12.49
C THR A 13 -7.71 -69.71 -11.63
N ILE A 14 -8.36 -70.80 -12.03
CA ILE A 14 -9.36 -71.51 -11.26
C ILE A 14 -8.77 -71.78 -9.88
N ILE A 15 -9.43 -71.26 -8.84
CA ILE A 15 -9.11 -71.55 -7.44
C ILE A 15 -9.36 -73.04 -7.24
N ASN A 16 -8.29 -73.83 -7.25
CA ASN A 16 -8.34 -75.22 -6.82
C ASN A 16 -8.63 -75.21 -5.31
N ASN A 17 -9.89 -75.50 -4.98
CA ASN A 17 -10.35 -75.88 -3.65
C ASN A 17 -9.60 -77.13 -3.20
N THR A 18 -8.47 -76.94 -2.52
CA THR A 18 -7.83 -78.01 -1.76
C THR A 18 -8.01 -77.69 -0.28
N PRO A 19 -8.85 -78.44 0.47
CA PRO A 19 -8.91 -78.27 1.90
C PRO A 19 -7.55 -78.65 2.50
N VAL A 20 -7.07 -77.84 3.45
CA VAL A 20 -5.86 -78.10 4.23
C VAL A 20 -5.94 -79.51 4.80
N ARG A 21 -5.05 -80.39 4.34
CA ARG A 21 -4.97 -81.78 4.76
C ARG A 21 -4.37 -81.80 6.17
N ILE A 22 -5.21 -81.86 7.20
CA ILE A 22 -4.76 -82.19 8.55
C ILE A 22 -4.42 -83.68 8.54
N THR A 23 -3.13 -84.00 8.48
CA THR A 23 -2.64 -85.37 8.59
C THR A 23 -2.84 -85.86 10.02
N MET A 24 -3.90 -86.62 10.27
CA MET A 24 -4.01 -87.46 11.46
C MET A 24 -3.35 -88.81 11.14
N GLN A 25 -2.26 -89.15 11.82
CA GLN A 25 -1.78 -90.54 11.81
C GLN A 25 -2.73 -91.39 12.66
N PRO A 26 -3.37 -92.44 12.11
CA PRO A 26 -4.17 -93.35 12.91
C PRO A 26 -3.25 -94.38 13.58
N THR A 27 -3.30 -94.46 14.91
CA THR A 27 -2.83 -95.65 15.62
C THR A 27 -3.85 -96.76 15.43
N PHE A 28 -3.47 -97.80 14.69
CA PHE A 28 -4.32 -98.96 14.46
C PHE A 28 -4.37 -99.87 15.69
N SER A 29 -5.58 -100.10 16.20
CA SER A 29 -5.94 -101.34 16.87
C SER A 29 -7.38 -101.70 16.49
N SER A 30 -7.57 -102.94 16.03
CA SER A 30 -8.81 -103.48 15.46
C SER A 30 -10.10 -103.12 16.20
N GLY A 31 -11.13 -102.75 15.42
CA GLY A 31 -12.54 -102.79 15.84
C GLY A 31 -13.19 -101.42 16.01
N THR A 32 -13.98 -101.03 15.00
CA THR A 32 -14.89 -99.87 14.97
C THR A 32 -14.20 -98.49 15.01
N ILE A 33 -14.23 -97.78 13.88
CA ILE A 33 -13.88 -96.34 13.83
C ILE A 33 -15.01 -95.58 14.53
N THR A 34 -14.90 -95.38 15.83
CA THR A 34 -15.61 -94.30 16.50
C THR A 34 -14.78 -93.04 16.27
N ILE A 35 -15.16 -92.21 15.30
CA ILE A 35 -14.68 -90.82 15.28
C ILE A 35 -15.27 -90.20 16.56
N PRO A 36 -14.46 -89.79 17.56
CA PRO A 36 -15.02 -89.11 18.70
C PRO A 36 -15.65 -87.82 18.20
N TYR A 37 -16.97 -87.70 18.35
CA TYR A 37 -17.67 -86.45 18.14
C TYR A 37 -17.20 -85.50 19.24
N ASP A 38 -16.16 -84.72 18.97
CA ASP A 38 -15.72 -83.63 19.83
C ASP A 38 -16.47 -82.36 19.38
N PRO A 39 -17.51 -81.93 20.13
CA PRO A 39 -18.31 -80.77 19.77
C PRO A 39 -17.47 -79.48 19.71
N GLN A 40 -16.37 -79.41 20.48
CA GLN A 40 -15.51 -78.24 20.50
C GLN A 40 -14.63 -78.17 19.27
N LEU A 41 -14.13 -79.30 18.77
CA LEU A 41 -13.36 -79.37 17.52
C LEU A 41 -14.24 -79.02 16.32
N MET A 42 -15.47 -79.53 16.28
CA MET A 42 -16.46 -79.20 15.23
C MET A 42 -16.87 -77.72 15.26
N LEU A 43 -17.05 -77.13 16.45
CA LEU A 43 -17.35 -75.71 16.61
C LEU A 43 -16.17 -74.82 16.19
N ARG A 44 -14.93 -75.22 16.51
CA ARG A 44 -13.72 -74.51 16.07
C ARG A 44 -13.55 -74.58 14.56
N TRP A 45 -13.81 -75.74 13.96
CA TRP A 45 -13.74 -75.93 12.51
C TRP A 45 -14.85 -75.13 11.79
N SER A 46 -16.08 -75.13 12.29
CA SER A 46 -17.16 -74.33 11.70
C SER A 46 -16.88 -72.82 11.79
N LYS A 47 -16.35 -72.34 12.92
CA LYS A 47 -15.93 -70.93 13.08
C LYS A 47 -14.81 -70.55 12.13
N ALA A 48 -13.80 -71.40 11.96
CA ALA A 48 -12.69 -71.15 11.03
C ALA A 48 -13.14 -71.14 9.57
N VAL A 49 -14.06 -72.05 9.18
CA VAL A 49 -14.65 -72.08 7.83
C VAL A 49 -15.47 -70.82 7.56
N GLU A 50 -16.28 -70.37 8.53
CA GLU A 50 -17.06 -69.14 8.39
C GLU A 50 -16.16 -67.90 8.29
N GLN A 51 -15.08 -67.83 9.08
CA GLN A 51 -14.08 -66.77 9.01
C GLN A 51 -13.41 -66.70 7.62
N TRP A 52 -13.00 -67.84 7.07
CA TRP A 52 -12.45 -67.91 5.71
C TRP A 52 -13.46 -67.54 4.64
N ARG A 53 -14.72 -67.96 4.80
CA ARG A 53 -15.81 -67.61 3.88
C ARG A 53 -16.05 -66.10 3.87
N GLN A 54 -16.16 -65.48 5.05
CA GLN A 54 -16.36 -64.05 5.18
C GLN A 54 -15.17 -63.27 4.60
N PHE A 55 -13.94 -63.65 4.96
CA PHE A 55 -12.72 -63.05 4.41
C PHE A 55 -12.68 -63.13 2.88
N HIS A 56 -13.02 -64.28 2.30
CA HIS A 56 -13.03 -64.46 0.85
C HIS A 56 -14.12 -63.63 0.15
N CYS A 57 -15.30 -63.51 0.75
CA CYS A 57 -16.37 -62.64 0.27
C CYS A 57 -15.95 -61.16 0.27
N ASP A 58 -15.45 -60.68 1.41
CA ASP A 58 -15.00 -59.28 1.57
C ASP A 58 -13.82 -58.98 0.62
N LEU A 59 -12.85 -59.91 0.50
CA LEU A 59 -11.71 -59.77 -0.39
C LEU A 59 -12.15 -59.68 -1.86
N LYS A 60 -13.08 -60.53 -2.29
CA LYS A 60 -13.60 -60.52 -3.67
C LYS A 60 -14.34 -59.22 -3.98
N ASP A 61 -15.15 -58.75 -3.04
CA ASP A 61 -15.89 -57.50 -3.15
C ASP A 61 -14.95 -56.30 -3.32
N ILE A 62 -13.99 -56.15 -2.39
CA ILE A 62 -12.99 -55.07 -2.44
C ILE A 62 -12.12 -55.14 -3.69
N MET A 63 -11.65 -56.33 -4.10
CA MET A 63 -10.86 -56.45 -5.33
C MET A 63 -11.65 -56.05 -6.58
N SER A 64 -12.93 -56.45 -6.67
CA SER A 64 -13.78 -56.09 -7.80
C SER A 64 -14.03 -54.59 -7.85
N TRP A 65 -14.34 -54.00 -6.69
CA TRP A 65 -14.59 -52.56 -6.60
C TRP A 65 -13.32 -51.74 -6.84
N LEU A 66 -12.18 -52.11 -6.26
CA LEU A 66 -10.89 -51.43 -6.48
C LEU A 66 -10.51 -51.39 -7.96
N ASN A 67 -10.66 -52.51 -8.68
CA ASN A 67 -10.35 -52.56 -10.10
C ASN A 67 -11.22 -51.59 -10.93
N GLU A 68 -12.51 -51.52 -10.62
CA GLU A 68 -13.44 -50.62 -11.31
C GLU A 68 -13.17 -49.15 -10.93
N ALA A 69 -12.91 -48.87 -9.65
CA ALA A 69 -12.59 -47.54 -9.15
C ALA A 69 -11.28 -47.00 -9.73
N GLU A 70 -10.22 -47.83 -9.78
CA GLU A 70 -8.94 -47.46 -10.39
C GLU A 70 -9.08 -47.20 -11.91
N LYS A 71 -9.91 -47.98 -12.61
CA LYS A 71 -10.18 -47.78 -14.04
C LYS A 71 -10.97 -46.48 -14.31
N LYS A 72 -11.99 -46.20 -13.50
CA LYS A 72 -12.73 -44.92 -13.54
C LYS A 72 -11.77 -43.76 -13.29
N LEU A 73 -10.95 -43.83 -12.25
CA LEU A 73 -9.96 -42.81 -11.91
C LEU A 73 -8.96 -42.57 -13.05
N ALA A 74 -8.45 -43.63 -13.69
CA ALA A 74 -7.52 -43.52 -14.82
C ALA A 74 -8.16 -42.83 -16.05
N THR A 75 -9.45 -43.04 -16.28
CA THR A 75 -10.19 -42.41 -17.38
C THR A 75 -10.39 -40.92 -17.12
N VAL A 76 -10.75 -40.54 -15.88
CA VAL A 76 -10.91 -39.12 -15.51
C VAL A 76 -9.58 -38.38 -15.51
N LYS A 77 -8.46 -39.04 -15.22
CA LYS A 77 -7.13 -38.43 -15.33
C LYS A 77 -6.73 -38.07 -16.78
N GLN A 78 -7.30 -38.74 -17.80
CA GLN A 78 -6.98 -38.47 -19.21
C GLN A 78 -7.89 -37.40 -19.85
N LEU A 79 -9.05 -37.13 -19.26
CA LEU A 79 -10.05 -36.17 -19.73
C LEU A 79 -10.38 -35.19 -18.59
N PRO A 80 -9.65 -34.06 -18.47
CA PRO A 80 -9.80 -33.11 -17.35
C PRO A 80 -11.20 -32.47 -17.24
N THR A 81 -11.99 -32.54 -18.31
CA THR A 81 -13.33 -31.95 -18.45
C THR A 81 -14.47 -32.82 -17.92
N THR A 82 -14.20 -33.94 -17.24
CA THR A 82 -15.25 -34.90 -16.86
C THR A 82 -15.84 -34.60 -15.47
N ASP A 83 -17.17 -34.43 -15.44
CA ASP A 83 -18.07 -34.07 -14.34
C ASP A 83 -17.66 -34.49 -12.90
N GLY A 84 -17.81 -33.55 -11.96
CA GLY A 84 -17.61 -33.75 -10.51
C GLY A 84 -18.44 -34.88 -9.88
N LEU A 85 -19.50 -35.30 -10.56
CA LEU A 85 -20.30 -36.48 -10.22
C LEU A 85 -19.46 -37.76 -10.14
N THR A 86 -18.41 -37.89 -10.96
CA THR A 86 -17.58 -39.12 -11.01
C THR A 86 -16.65 -39.24 -9.79
N TYR A 87 -16.18 -38.10 -9.26
CA TYR A 87 -15.39 -38.06 -8.02
C TYR A 87 -16.26 -38.29 -6.80
N GLU A 88 -17.45 -37.67 -6.78
CA GLU A 88 -18.43 -37.87 -5.72
C GLU A 88 -18.85 -39.35 -5.62
N GLU A 89 -19.06 -40.03 -6.75
CA GLU A 89 -19.28 -41.49 -6.78
C GLU A 89 -18.12 -42.28 -6.18
N LEU A 90 -16.86 -41.91 -6.48
CA LEU A 90 -15.68 -42.57 -5.95
C LEU A 90 -15.51 -42.32 -4.44
N GLU A 91 -15.77 -41.10 -3.97
CA GLU A 91 -15.75 -40.76 -2.54
C GLU A 91 -16.80 -41.53 -1.74
N ILE A 92 -18.05 -41.57 -2.25
CA ILE A 92 -19.13 -42.36 -1.64
C ILE A 92 -18.73 -43.84 -1.63
N GLY A 93 -18.14 -44.33 -2.72
CA GLY A 93 -17.62 -45.69 -2.83
C GLY A 93 -16.54 -45.99 -1.78
N ILE A 94 -15.56 -45.11 -1.58
CA ILE A 94 -14.51 -45.25 -0.56
C ILE A 94 -15.13 -45.32 0.84
N ARG A 95 -16.05 -44.39 1.16
CA ARG A 95 -16.71 -44.35 2.48
C ARG A 95 -17.52 -45.62 2.74
N SER A 96 -18.21 -46.14 1.73
CA SER A 96 -19.02 -47.37 1.84
C SER A 96 -18.16 -48.61 2.07
N HIS A 97 -17.01 -48.73 1.38
CA HIS A 97 -16.18 -49.94 1.44
C HIS A 97 -15.14 -49.92 2.59
N GLN A 98 -14.94 -48.79 3.27
CA GLN A 98 -14.03 -48.66 4.40
C GLN A 98 -14.32 -49.68 5.52
N GLY A 99 -15.60 -49.93 5.80
CA GLY A 99 -16.03 -50.94 6.78
C GLY A 99 -15.65 -52.36 6.36
N THR A 100 -15.87 -52.71 5.09
CA THR A 100 -15.52 -54.01 4.50
C THR A 100 -14.01 -54.23 4.47
N VAL A 101 -13.21 -53.21 4.16
CA VAL A 101 -11.73 -53.27 4.23
C VAL A 101 -11.27 -53.53 5.66
N ASN A 102 -11.87 -52.87 6.66
CA ASN A 102 -11.53 -53.09 8.07
C ASN A 102 -11.92 -54.52 8.53
N SER A 103 -13.10 -55.01 8.14
CA SER A 103 -13.57 -56.37 8.39
C SER A 103 -12.63 -57.42 7.78
N MET A 104 -12.31 -57.26 6.50
CA MET A 104 -11.40 -58.12 5.76
C MET A 104 -10.00 -58.14 6.39
N ASN A 105 -9.47 -56.99 6.80
CA ASN A 105 -8.17 -56.90 7.46
C ASN A 105 -8.18 -57.61 8.83
N ALA A 106 -9.25 -57.47 9.61
CA ALA A 106 -9.40 -58.16 10.89
C ALA A 106 -9.48 -59.69 10.70
N ALA A 107 -10.32 -60.15 9.76
CA ALA A 107 -10.45 -61.57 9.43
C ALA A 107 -9.15 -62.15 8.85
N GLY A 108 -8.48 -61.42 7.94
CA GLY A 108 -7.22 -61.81 7.34
C GLY A 108 -6.09 -61.94 8.37
N ASN A 109 -5.97 -60.99 9.31
CA ASN A 109 -4.99 -61.06 10.39
C ASN A 109 -5.23 -62.25 11.34
N GLU A 110 -6.49 -62.55 11.64
CA GLU A 110 -6.84 -63.70 12.47
C GLU A 110 -6.55 -65.02 11.76
N ILE A 111 -6.83 -65.11 10.45
CA ILE A 111 -6.48 -66.26 9.62
C ILE A 111 -4.96 -66.46 9.56
N ILE A 112 -4.18 -65.38 9.37
CA ILE A 112 -2.71 -65.40 9.39
C ILE A 112 -2.21 -65.97 10.72
N ARG A 113 -2.82 -65.58 11.85
CA ARG A 113 -2.45 -66.05 13.20
C ARG A 113 -2.70 -67.54 13.40
N GLN A 114 -3.70 -68.11 12.74
CA GLN A 114 -4.10 -69.51 12.87
C GLN A 114 -3.47 -70.45 11.81
N SER A 115 -2.80 -69.91 10.80
CA SER A 115 -2.29 -70.65 9.64
C SER A 115 -0.81 -71.07 9.79
N ALA A 116 -0.37 -72.03 8.97
CA ALA A 116 1.03 -72.42 8.90
C ALA A 116 1.90 -71.31 8.27
N ALA A 117 3.19 -71.26 8.62
CA ALA A 117 4.08 -70.16 8.26
C ALA A 117 4.10 -69.78 6.75
N PRO A 118 4.17 -70.74 5.78
CA PRO A 118 4.17 -70.40 4.36
C PRO A 118 2.88 -69.72 3.88
N ASP A 119 1.73 -70.22 4.33
CA ASP A 119 0.40 -69.68 3.96
C ASP A 119 0.14 -68.32 4.62
N SER A 120 0.62 -68.16 5.85
CA SER A 120 0.54 -66.89 6.60
C SER A 120 1.34 -65.76 5.94
N HIS A 121 2.50 -66.08 5.34
CA HIS A 121 3.34 -65.11 4.64
C HIS A 121 2.69 -64.68 3.31
N LEU A 122 2.24 -65.64 2.51
CA LEU A 122 1.60 -65.37 1.22
C LEU A 122 0.32 -64.54 1.38
N LEU A 123 -0.49 -64.83 2.41
CA LEU A 123 -1.71 -64.08 2.69
C LEU A 123 -1.40 -62.64 3.12
N ARG A 124 -0.37 -62.44 3.95
CA ARG A 124 0.08 -61.12 4.37
C ARG A 124 0.52 -60.26 3.18
N GLU A 125 1.36 -60.80 2.31
CA GLU A 125 1.84 -60.10 1.12
C GLU A 125 0.68 -59.63 0.23
N LYS A 126 -0.33 -60.48 0.02
CA LYS A 126 -1.53 -60.12 -0.76
C LYS A 126 -2.38 -59.06 -0.08
N LEU A 127 -2.55 -59.14 1.24
CA LEU A 127 -3.32 -58.17 2.01
C LEU A 127 -2.61 -56.81 2.04
N ASP A 128 -1.28 -56.80 2.16
CA ASP A 128 -0.45 -55.60 2.11
C ASP A 128 -0.52 -54.93 0.74
N ALA A 129 -0.43 -55.70 -0.36
CA ALA A 129 -0.56 -55.18 -1.71
C ALA A 129 -1.94 -54.55 -1.97
N LEU A 130 -3.01 -55.17 -1.46
CA LEU A 130 -4.37 -54.65 -1.59
C LEU A 130 -4.59 -53.39 -0.74
N ASN A 131 -4.09 -53.39 0.50
CA ASN A 131 -4.14 -52.21 1.37
C ASN A 131 -3.32 -51.05 0.81
N HIS A 132 -2.22 -51.33 0.12
CA HIS A 132 -1.45 -50.30 -0.57
C HIS A 132 -2.26 -49.67 -1.70
N ARG A 133 -2.87 -50.48 -2.57
CA ARG A 133 -3.77 -50.00 -3.63
C ARG A 133 -4.93 -49.17 -3.09
N TRP A 134 -5.58 -49.64 -2.03
CA TRP A 134 -6.64 -48.91 -1.32
C TRP A 134 -6.16 -47.54 -0.83
N LYS A 135 -4.99 -47.48 -0.18
CA LYS A 135 -4.41 -46.21 0.30
C LYS A 135 -4.07 -45.25 -0.83
N CYS A 136 -3.49 -45.75 -1.93
CA CYS A 136 -3.19 -44.93 -3.10
C CYS A 136 -4.47 -44.34 -3.72
N LEU A 137 -5.52 -45.16 -3.88
CA LEU A 137 -6.82 -44.70 -4.36
C LEU A 137 -7.44 -43.64 -3.42
N CYS A 138 -7.37 -43.86 -2.11
CA CYS A 138 -7.87 -42.90 -1.12
C CYS A 138 -7.15 -41.56 -1.22
N GLY A 139 -5.82 -41.55 -1.31
CA GLY A 139 -5.06 -40.31 -1.48
C GLY A 139 -5.38 -39.60 -2.79
N ASP A 140 -5.48 -40.34 -3.90
CA ASP A 140 -5.77 -39.76 -5.22
C ASP A 140 -7.18 -39.19 -5.34
N VAL A 141 -8.15 -39.71 -4.60
CA VAL A 141 -9.55 -39.26 -4.64
C VAL A 141 -9.84 -38.20 -3.59
N LEU A 142 -9.38 -38.39 -2.35
CA LEU A 142 -9.71 -37.51 -1.23
C LEU A 142 -8.82 -36.25 -1.18
N ASP A 143 -7.58 -36.30 -1.68
CA ASP A 143 -6.67 -35.14 -1.69
C ASP A 143 -6.81 -34.30 -2.98
N ARG A 144 -7.61 -34.75 -3.96
CA ARG A 144 -7.77 -34.04 -5.24
C ARG A 144 -8.53 -32.70 -5.10
N PRO A 145 -9.62 -32.58 -4.32
CA PRO A 145 -10.32 -31.31 -4.17
C PRO A 145 -9.39 -30.21 -3.67
N ASP A 146 -8.59 -30.50 -2.64
CA ASP A 146 -7.62 -29.55 -2.08
C ASP A 146 -6.54 -29.14 -3.10
N LYS A 147 -6.05 -30.09 -3.91
CA LYS A 147 -5.07 -29.81 -4.97
C LYS A 147 -5.68 -28.99 -6.12
N PHE A 148 -6.92 -29.27 -6.49
CA PHE A 148 -7.61 -28.56 -7.56
C PHE A 148 -7.96 -27.13 -7.14
N ASP A 149 -8.40 -26.93 -5.89
CA ASP A 149 -8.65 -25.60 -5.34
C ASP A 149 -7.34 -24.80 -5.26
N ASP A 150 -6.23 -25.40 -4.82
CA ASP A 150 -4.90 -24.76 -4.81
C ASP A 150 -4.41 -24.39 -6.23
N GLU A 151 -4.60 -25.27 -7.21
CA GLU A 151 -4.28 -25.00 -8.62
C GLU A 151 -5.18 -23.91 -9.24
N SER A 152 -6.47 -23.91 -8.91
CA SER A 152 -7.42 -22.88 -9.36
C SER A 152 -7.06 -21.51 -8.78
N VAL A 153 -6.72 -21.45 -7.49
CA VAL A 153 -6.29 -20.21 -6.83
C VAL A 153 -5.01 -19.66 -7.49
N LYS A 154 -4.02 -20.52 -7.72
CA LYS A 154 -2.76 -20.12 -8.40
C LYS A 154 -2.99 -19.62 -9.82
N THR A 155 -3.92 -20.23 -10.55
CA THR A 155 -4.26 -19.81 -11.92
C THR A 155 -4.98 -18.45 -11.91
N SER A 156 -5.87 -18.20 -10.93
CA SER A 156 -6.53 -16.90 -10.74
C SER A 156 -5.52 -15.81 -10.38
N GLU A 157 -4.70 -16.02 -9.35
CA GLU A 157 -3.69 -15.05 -8.90
C GLU A 157 -2.73 -14.66 -10.03
N PHE A 158 -2.33 -15.62 -10.85
CA PHE A 158 -1.50 -15.36 -12.01
C PHE A 158 -2.18 -14.50 -13.07
N THR A 159 -3.46 -14.77 -13.34
CA THR A 159 -4.23 -14.01 -14.33
C THR A 159 -4.44 -12.58 -13.85
N ASP A 160 -4.79 -12.40 -12.58
CA ASP A 160 -4.94 -11.09 -11.93
C ASP A 160 -3.62 -10.29 -11.97
N ASP A 161 -2.49 -10.92 -11.64
CA ASP A 161 -1.16 -10.29 -11.71
C ASP A 161 -0.79 -9.89 -13.16
N MET A 162 -1.15 -10.69 -14.15
CA MET A 162 -0.89 -10.40 -15.56
C MET A 162 -1.71 -9.22 -16.05
N ASP A 163 -3.02 -9.20 -15.74
CA ASP A 163 -3.93 -8.13 -16.12
C ASP A 163 -3.51 -6.79 -15.49
N GLU A 164 -3.10 -6.78 -14.22
CA GLU A 164 -2.64 -5.57 -13.56
C GLU A 164 -1.36 -5.00 -14.21
N LEU A 165 -0.41 -5.86 -14.58
CA LEU A 165 0.80 -5.42 -15.28
C LEU A 165 0.49 -4.92 -16.70
N PHE A 166 -0.43 -5.57 -17.44
CA PHE A 166 -0.85 -5.06 -18.75
C PHE A 166 -1.52 -3.69 -18.64
N LEU A 167 -2.42 -3.52 -17.68
CA LEU A 167 -3.07 -2.23 -17.43
C LEU A 167 -2.04 -1.14 -17.12
N TRP A 168 -1.07 -1.43 -16.27
CA TRP A 168 0.00 -0.46 -15.97
C TRP A 168 0.85 -0.12 -17.20
N VAL A 169 1.19 -1.12 -18.02
CA VAL A 169 1.94 -0.92 -19.28
C VAL A 169 1.11 -0.07 -20.25
N ASP A 170 -0.17 -0.35 -20.42
CA ASP A 170 -1.09 0.40 -21.28
C ASP A 170 -1.21 1.87 -20.83
N GLU A 171 -1.43 2.09 -19.53
CA GLU A 171 -1.49 3.44 -18.95
C GLU A 171 -0.19 4.21 -19.17
N THR A 172 0.95 3.55 -18.98
CA THR A 172 2.26 4.19 -19.10
C THR A 172 2.61 4.49 -20.55
N GLU A 173 2.27 3.61 -21.50
CA GLU A 173 2.41 3.87 -22.94
C GLU A 173 1.48 5.01 -23.42
N ASN A 174 0.25 5.07 -22.89
CA ASN A 174 -0.66 6.18 -23.14
C ASN A 174 -0.10 7.49 -22.56
N PHE A 175 0.44 7.45 -21.34
CA PHE A 175 1.05 8.60 -20.69
C PHE A 175 2.26 9.14 -21.46
N LEU A 176 3.13 8.24 -21.96
CA LEU A 176 4.25 8.58 -22.86
C LEU A 176 3.80 9.19 -24.20
N SER A 177 2.55 8.97 -24.60
CA SER A 177 2.00 9.50 -25.85
C SER A 177 1.40 10.90 -25.69
N ILE A 178 1.26 11.42 -24.46
CA ILE A 178 0.76 12.76 -24.20
C ILE A 178 1.81 13.79 -24.62
N PRO A 179 1.47 14.75 -25.52
CA PRO A 179 2.39 15.80 -25.94
C PRO A 179 2.82 16.67 -24.75
N LEU A 180 4.12 17.00 -24.68
CA LEU A 180 4.65 17.91 -23.67
C LEU A 180 4.28 19.36 -23.99
N GLU A 181 4.13 20.18 -22.95
CA GLU A 181 4.00 21.63 -23.05
C GLU A 181 5.24 22.30 -22.45
N GLN A 182 5.85 23.23 -23.18
CA GLN A 182 7.01 23.99 -22.74
C GLN A 182 6.59 25.19 -21.91
N GLY A 183 6.51 24.96 -20.61
CA GLY A 183 6.44 25.97 -19.54
C GLY A 183 7.14 25.39 -18.30
N GLU A 184 7.70 26.24 -17.44
CA GLU A 184 8.45 25.77 -16.27
C GLU A 184 7.58 24.88 -15.36
N GLU A 185 6.42 25.40 -14.93
CA GLU A 185 5.45 24.64 -14.12
C GLU A 185 4.96 23.36 -14.81
N LYS A 186 4.71 23.41 -16.13
CA LYS A 186 4.19 22.26 -16.89
C LYS A 186 5.22 21.16 -17.09
N LEU A 187 6.48 21.54 -17.31
CA LEU A 187 7.58 20.59 -17.40
C LEU A 187 7.90 20.00 -16.02
N GLU A 188 7.81 20.78 -14.94
CA GLU A 188 7.94 20.28 -13.57
C GLU A 188 6.85 19.26 -13.21
N GLU A 189 5.59 19.59 -13.46
CA GLU A 189 4.44 18.71 -13.23
C GLU A 189 4.59 17.39 -14.03
N SER A 190 5.04 17.49 -15.28
CA SER A 190 5.28 16.31 -16.13
C SER A 190 6.46 15.48 -15.63
N LEU A 191 7.55 16.13 -15.21
CA LEU A 191 8.74 15.47 -14.66
C LEU A 191 8.42 14.70 -13.38
N GLU A 192 7.63 15.28 -12.48
CA GLU A 192 7.19 14.63 -11.25
C GLU A 192 6.43 13.34 -11.55
N LYS A 193 5.42 13.41 -12.43
CA LYS A 193 4.65 12.23 -12.86
C LYS A 193 5.52 11.14 -13.52
N PHE A 194 6.52 11.52 -14.33
CA PHE A 194 7.43 10.56 -14.94
C PHE A 194 8.39 9.91 -13.94
N LYS A 195 8.84 10.66 -12.91
CA LYS A 195 9.65 10.10 -11.81
C LYS A 195 8.85 9.16 -10.93
N GLU A 196 7.58 9.47 -10.65
CA GLU A 196 6.68 8.52 -9.97
C GLU A 196 6.56 7.22 -10.77
N ARG A 197 6.38 7.29 -12.10
CA ARG A 197 6.33 6.10 -12.97
C ARG A 197 7.67 5.34 -13.03
N GLU A 198 8.81 6.03 -12.94
CA GLU A 198 10.14 5.42 -12.87
C GLU A 198 10.36 4.66 -11.54
N ASP A 199 9.87 5.21 -10.43
CA ASP A 199 9.88 4.55 -9.12
C ASP A 199 8.95 3.33 -9.11
N GLU A 200 7.74 3.47 -9.67
CA GLU A 200 6.79 2.36 -9.84
C GLU A 200 7.38 1.23 -10.69
N LEU A 201 8.02 1.56 -11.83
CA LEU A 201 8.72 0.59 -12.69
C LEU A 201 9.70 -0.25 -11.87
N SER A 202 10.48 0.38 -10.99
CA SER A 202 11.47 -0.30 -10.14
C SER A 202 10.82 -1.31 -9.19
N THR A 203 9.66 -0.96 -8.61
CA THR A 203 8.91 -1.86 -7.71
C THR A 203 8.24 -3.01 -8.47
N LEU A 204 7.57 -2.71 -9.58
CA LEU A 204 6.84 -3.67 -10.40
C LEU A 204 7.77 -4.63 -11.16
N GLN A 205 9.03 -4.26 -11.37
CA GLN A 205 10.07 -5.14 -11.92
C GLN A 205 10.22 -6.44 -11.11
N GLN A 206 10.03 -6.40 -9.79
CA GLN A 206 10.06 -7.60 -8.95
C GLN A 206 8.82 -8.47 -9.17
N ARG A 207 7.65 -7.87 -9.34
CA ARG A 207 6.39 -8.56 -9.64
C ARG A 207 6.43 -9.23 -11.00
N LEU A 208 6.94 -8.57 -12.04
CA LEU A 208 7.15 -9.18 -13.36
C LEU A 208 8.09 -10.40 -13.29
N LYS A 209 9.15 -10.34 -12.46
CA LYS A 209 10.04 -11.49 -12.25
C LYS A 209 9.34 -12.65 -11.54
N ALA A 210 8.46 -12.36 -10.58
CA ALA A 210 7.65 -13.38 -9.91
C ALA A 210 6.64 -14.00 -10.89
N LEU A 211 5.91 -13.17 -11.66
CA LEU A 211 4.96 -13.60 -12.68
C LEU A 211 5.62 -14.53 -13.71
N ASN A 212 6.80 -14.17 -14.21
CA ASN A 212 7.56 -15.02 -15.14
C ASN A 212 7.93 -16.39 -14.56
N ARG A 213 8.27 -16.46 -13.26
CA ARG A 213 8.56 -17.74 -12.58
C ARG A 213 7.28 -18.56 -12.40
N ASN A 214 6.19 -17.91 -12.00
CA ASN A 214 4.89 -18.56 -11.83
C ASN A 214 4.37 -19.12 -13.16
N ALA A 215 4.52 -18.36 -14.26
CA ALA A 215 4.20 -18.83 -15.61
C ALA A 215 4.97 -20.11 -15.95
N GLN A 216 6.28 -20.15 -15.71
CA GLN A 216 7.10 -21.33 -15.96
C GLN A 216 6.62 -22.55 -15.16
N GLN A 217 6.26 -22.36 -13.89
CA GLN A 217 5.71 -23.43 -13.07
C GLN A 217 4.38 -23.95 -13.60
N MET A 218 3.48 -23.07 -14.05
CA MET A 218 2.19 -23.47 -14.60
C MET A 218 2.30 -24.16 -15.97
N ILE A 219 3.23 -23.73 -16.83
CA ILE A 219 3.48 -24.43 -18.11
C ILE A 219 3.94 -25.87 -17.87
N MET A 220 4.66 -26.13 -16.78
CA MET A 220 5.12 -27.46 -16.38
C MET A 220 4.00 -28.36 -15.81
N GLN A 221 2.84 -27.83 -15.44
CA GLN A 221 1.74 -28.64 -14.89
C GLN A 221 1.02 -29.43 -16.00
N GLU A 222 0.60 -30.67 -15.70
CA GLU A 222 -0.12 -31.53 -16.67
C GLU A 222 -1.62 -31.19 -16.81
N THR A 223 -2.17 -30.36 -15.93
CA THR A 223 -3.60 -30.04 -15.86
C THR A 223 -4.06 -28.99 -16.87
N LEU A 224 -3.16 -28.15 -17.39
CA LEU A 224 -3.42 -27.14 -18.41
C LEU A 224 -3.39 -27.69 -19.84
N SER A 225 -4.33 -27.26 -20.69
CA SER A 225 -4.35 -27.59 -22.12
C SER A 225 -3.11 -27.04 -22.82
N ASN A 226 -2.62 -27.74 -23.84
CA ASN A 226 -1.50 -27.27 -24.66
C ASN A 226 -1.80 -25.91 -25.33
N GLN A 227 -3.06 -25.63 -25.66
CA GLN A 227 -3.47 -24.34 -26.23
C GLN A 227 -3.34 -23.21 -25.21
N ASP A 228 -3.75 -23.44 -23.96
CA ASP A 228 -3.68 -22.43 -22.89
C ASP A 228 -2.24 -22.12 -22.52
N LYS A 229 -1.37 -23.14 -22.51
CA LYS A 229 0.08 -22.96 -22.34
C LYS A 229 0.69 -22.11 -23.45
N GLU A 230 0.27 -22.32 -24.70
CA GLU A 230 0.76 -21.52 -25.83
C GLU A 230 0.27 -20.07 -25.77
N ASN A 231 -1.00 -19.85 -25.42
CA ASN A 231 -1.57 -18.51 -25.26
C ASN A 231 -0.85 -17.74 -24.15
N MET A 232 -0.70 -18.36 -22.97
CA MET A 232 -0.01 -17.78 -21.84
C MET A 232 1.45 -17.43 -22.15
N SER A 233 2.16 -18.27 -22.92
CA SER A 233 3.51 -17.97 -23.38
C SER A 233 3.55 -16.73 -24.29
N LYS A 234 2.60 -16.62 -25.24
CA LYS A 234 2.52 -15.47 -26.15
C LYS A 234 2.22 -14.17 -25.40
N ASP A 235 1.30 -14.20 -24.45
CA ASP A 235 0.92 -13.04 -23.66
C ASP A 235 2.08 -12.59 -22.77
N LEU A 236 2.79 -13.54 -22.14
CA LEU A 236 3.98 -13.25 -21.35
C LEU A 236 5.12 -12.67 -22.20
N ASP A 237 5.34 -13.18 -23.42
CA ASP A 237 6.34 -12.65 -24.35
C ASP A 237 5.98 -11.22 -24.80
N ASN A 238 4.70 -10.96 -25.06
CA ASN A 238 4.20 -9.63 -25.39
C ASN A 238 4.42 -8.64 -24.23
N LEU A 239 4.02 -9.01 -23.01
CA LEU A 239 4.21 -8.20 -21.81
C LEU A 239 5.69 -7.88 -21.59
N ASN A 240 6.57 -8.88 -21.61
CA ASN A 240 8.01 -8.69 -21.43
C ASN A 240 8.63 -7.80 -22.53
N SER A 241 8.16 -7.93 -23.78
CA SER A 241 8.62 -7.10 -24.90
C SER A 241 8.24 -5.63 -24.72
N ARG A 242 7.00 -5.35 -24.31
CA ARG A 242 6.52 -3.99 -24.02
C ARG A 242 7.23 -3.42 -22.79
N TRP A 243 7.34 -4.20 -21.73
CA TRP A 243 8.06 -3.84 -20.50
C TRP A 243 9.48 -3.38 -20.78
N LYS A 244 10.24 -4.16 -21.58
CA LYS A 244 11.63 -3.82 -21.92
C LYS A 244 11.75 -2.50 -22.69
N LYS A 245 10.75 -2.14 -23.49
CA LYS A 245 10.72 -0.84 -24.18
C LYS A 245 10.45 0.29 -23.18
N LEU A 246 9.56 0.07 -22.22
CA LEU A 246 9.28 1.05 -21.16
C LEU A 246 10.49 1.24 -20.23
N GLU A 247 11.20 0.16 -19.91
CA GLU A 247 12.41 0.17 -19.07
C GLU A 247 13.49 1.11 -19.64
N THR A 248 13.58 1.25 -20.96
CA THR A 248 14.50 2.21 -21.59
C THR A 248 13.86 3.58 -21.81
N LYS A 249 12.60 3.61 -22.26
CA LYS A 249 11.94 4.87 -22.65
C LYS A 249 11.65 5.79 -21.48
N ILE A 250 11.26 5.27 -20.31
CA ILE A 250 10.89 6.11 -19.16
C ILE A 250 12.10 6.94 -18.68
N PRO A 251 13.28 6.35 -18.38
CA PRO A 251 14.45 7.13 -17.99
C PRO A 251 14.95 8.09 -19.08
N GLU A 252 14.87 7.68 -20.36
CA GLU A 252 15.19 8.56 -21.49
C GLU A 252 14.27 9.79 -21.54
N HIS A 253 12.97 9.62 -21.27
CA HIS A 253 11.99 10.72 -21.22
C HIS A 253 12.21 11.63 -20.01
N VAL A 254 12.49 11.07 -18.83
CA VAL A 254 12.83 11.83 -17.62
C VAL A 254 14.02 12.75 -17.91
N LYS A 255 15.11 12.18 -18.42
CA LYS A 255 16.32 12.94 -18.77
C LYS A 255 16.04 14.01 -19.83
N PHE A 256 15.23 13.68 -20.84
CA PHE A 256 14.84 14.63 -21.86
C PHE A 256 14.09 15.84 -21.29
N ILE A 257 13.16 15.63 -20.35
CA ILE A 257 12.43 16.71 -19.68
C ILE A 257 13.37 17.53 -18.79
N GLU A 258 14.28 16.89 -18.04
CA GLU A 258 15.29 17.57 -17.22
C GLU A 258 16.20 18.49 -18.05
N ASP A 259 16.71 18.00 -19.19
CA ASP A 259 17.54 18.78 -20.11
C ASP A 259 16.77 19.99 -20.67
N LYS A 260 15.49 19.79 -21.03
CA LYS A 260 14.60 20.86 -21.53
C LYS A 260 14.31 21.91 -20.47
N LEU A 261 14.02 21.48 -19.25
CA LEU A 261 13.70 22.35 -18.12
C LEU A 261 14.94 23.16 -17.68
N CYS A 262 16.12 22.54 -17.67
CA CYS A 262 17.38 23.23 -17.44
C CYS A 262 17.64 24.33 -18.50
N SER A 263 17.49 23.99 -19.78
CA SER A 263 17.63 24.94 -20.89
C SER A 263 16.61 26.09 -20.81
N LEU A 264 15.36 25.77 -20.44
CA LEU A 264 14.31 26.76 -20.24
C LEU A 264 14.64 27.73 -19.10
N ARG A 265 15.08 27.23 -17.94
CA ARG A 265 15.46 28.08 -16.80
C ARG A 265 16.60 29.03 -17.15
N GLN A 266 17.64 28.55 -17.84
CA GLN A 266 18.72 29.41 -18.33
C GLN A 266 18.22 30.52 -19.26
N PHE A 267 17.25 30.20 -20.13
CA PHE A 267 16.63 31.20 -20.99
C PHE A 267 15.78 32.21 -20.20
N LEU A 268 14.98 31.74 -19.23
CA LEU A 268 14.16 32.60 -18.39
C LEU A 268 15.03 33.55 -17.55
N ASP A 269 16.14 33.09 -16.98
CA ASP A 269 17.08 33.94 -16.22
C ASP A 269 17.64 35.08 -17.07
N GLU A 270 18.09 34.79 -18.31
CA GLU A 270 18.59 35.81 -19.24
C GLU A 270 17.50 36.81 -19.63
N LEU A 271 16.27 36.33 -19.78
CA LEU A 271 15.11 37.13 -20.12
C LEU A 271 14.69 38.02 -18.94
N ASP A 272 14.68 37.51 -17.72
CA ASP A 272 14.39 38.25 -16.48
C ASP A 272 15.40 39.37 -16.24
N GLU A 273 16.69 39.09 -16.40
CA GLU A 273 17.75 40.10 -16.24
C GLU A 273 17.54 41.28 -17.21
N LEU A 274 17.19 41.00 -18.47
CA LEU A 274 16.95 42.06 -19.46
C LEU A 274 15.60 42.76 -19.24
N GLN A 275 14.54 42.04 -18.85
CA GLN A 275 13.24 42.63 -18.50
C GLN A 275 13.37 43.59 -17.32
N GLN A 276 14.13 43.24 -16.28
CA GLN A 276 14.37 44.10 -15.13
C GLN A 276 15.09 45.38 -15.53
N TRP A 277 16.11 45.27 -16.39
CA TRP A 277 16.81 46.44 -16.93
C TRP A 277 15.89 47.33 -17.77
N LEU A 278 15.07 46.74 -18.66
CA LEU A 278 14.10 47.47 -19.48
C LEU A 278 13.08 48.21 -18.62
N SER A 279 12.49 47.54 -17.62
CA SER A 279 11.52 48.16 -16.71
C SER A 279 12.11 49.35 -15.97
N THR A 280 13.30 49.18 -15.39
CA THR A 280 14.02 50.25 -14.68
C THR A 280 14.32 51.42 -15.61
N THR A 281 14.82 51.14 -16.82
CA THR A 281 15.23 52.15 -17.79
C THR A 281 14.03 52.89 -18.38
N LYS A 282 12.95 52.16 -18.71
CA LYS A 282 11.68 52.73 -19.18
C LYS A 282 11.09 53.66 -18.13
N SER A 283 11.05 53.24 -16.86
CA SER A 283 10.58 54.08 -15.76
C SER A 283 11.37 55.38 -15.68
N VAL A 284 12.72 55.31 -15.69
CA VAL A 284 13.59 56.50 -15.64
C VAL A 284 13.35 57.44 -16.83
N LEU A 285 13.17 56.91 -18.03
CA LEU A 285 12.88 57.70 -19.23
C LEU A 285 11.50 58.37 -19.17
N GLU A 286 10.50 57.66 -18.64
CA GLU A 286 9.14 58.20 -18.44
C GLU A 286 9.11 59.28 -17.35
N THR A 287 9.91 59.16 -16.28
CA THR A 287 10.02 60.23 -15.26
C THR A 287 10.77 61.46 -15.76
N GLN A 288 11.67 61.32 -16.73
CA GLN A 288 12.48 62.45 -17.22
C GLN A 288 11.71 63.39 -18.16
N GLY A 289 10.69 62.92 -18.88
CA GLY A 289 9.81 63.72 -19.74
C GLY A 289 10.52 64.51 -20.87
N PRO A 290 9.76 65.11 -21.82
CA PRO A 290 10.36 65.99 -22.82
C PRO A 290 10.85 67.28 -22.14
N ILE A 291 12.14 67.56 -22.21
CA ILE A 291 12.75 68.80 -21.71
C ILE A 291 12.19 69.98 -22.52
N SER A 292 11.02 70.47 -22.13
CA SER A 292 10.39 71.69 -22.63
C SER A 292 10.23 72.69 -21.50
N SER A 293 11.33 73.01 -20.82
CA SER A 293 11.54 74.28 -20.10
C SER A 293 13.01 74.32 -19.65
N ILE A 294 13.65 75.44 -19.93
CA ILE A 294 15.07 75.72 -19.64
C ILE A 294 15.36 75.52 -18.15
N PRO A 295 16.37 74.73 -17.74
CA PRO A 295 16.81 74.70 -16.35
C PRO A 295 17.52 76.01 -16.01
N SER A 296 17.01 76.73 -15.01
CA SER A 296 17.77 77.78 -14.33
C SER A 296 19.01 77.17 -13.70
N ALA A 297 20.12 77.90 -13.73
CA ALA A 297 21.50 77.43 -13.59
C ALA A 297 21.93 76.90 -12.20
N ASN A 298 21.03 76.38 -11.36
CA ASN A 298 21.34 75.98 -9.98
C ASN A 298 21.08 74.49 -9.63
N ASP A 299 20.65 73.65 -10.56
CA ASP A 299 20.50 72.20 -10.33
C ASP A 299 21.67 71.42 -10.94
N HIS A 300 22.69 71.10 -10.13
CA HIS A 300 23.83 70.30 -10.57
C HIS A 300 23.75 68.80 -10.21
N ASP A 301 22.68 68.33 -9.57
CA ASP A 301 22.59 66.94 -9.06
C ASP A 301 21.40 66.11 -9.56
N SER A 302 20.66 66.60 -10.56
CA SER A 302 19.79 65.72 -11.34
C SER A 302 20.65 64.99 -12.36
N LEU A 303 20.80 63.67 -12.22
CA LEU A 303 21.49 62.80 -13.17
C LEU A 303 20.68 62.79 -14.48
N VAL A 304 20.83 63.84 -15.28
CA VAL A 304 20.30 63.89 -16.64
C VAL A 304 21.00 62.77 -17.39
N LEU A 305 20.25 61.73 -17.72
CA LEU A 305 20.79 60.66 -18.54
C LEU A 305 20.99 61.26 -19.94
N ASP A 306 22.23 61.63 -20.25
CA ASP A 306 22.51 62.27 -21.52
C ASP A 306 22.30 61.28 -22.68
N ALA A 307 21.89 61.80 -23.83
CA ALA A 307 21.55 60.99 -25.00
C ALA A 307 22.70 60.05 -25.43
N HIS A 308 23.96 60.43 -25.19
CA HIS A 308 25.11 59.62 -25.56
C HIS A 308 25.30 58.43 -24.61
N THR A 309 25.11 58.62 -23.31
CA THR A 309 25.14 57.55 -22.30
C THR A 309 24.04 56.52 -22.55
N MET A 310 22.81 56.95 -22.89
CA MET A 310 21.72 56.03 -23.23
C MET A 310 22.02 55.25 -24.52
N GLN A 311 22.52 55.92 -25.57
CA GLN A 311 22.87 55.26 -26.84
C GLN A 311 23.97 54.19 -26.65
N LYS A 312 24.95 54.47 -25.78
CA LYS A 312 26.01 53.52 -25.43
C LYS A 312 25.46 52.33 -24.63
N ALA A 313 24.54 52.56 -23.69
CA ALA A 313 23.89 51.49 -22.92
C ALA A 313 23.07 50.55 -23.82
N LEU A 314 22.36 51.11 -24.83
CA LEU A 314 21.63 50.35 -25.85
C LEU A 314 22.58 49.54 -26.73
N SER A 315 23.65 50.15 -27.23
CA SER A 315 24.63 49.47 -28.10
C SER A 315 25.34 48.31 -27.38
N THR A 316 25.56 48.44 -26.07
CA THR A 316 26.19 47.40 -25.25
C THR A 316 25.25 46.20 -25.03
N ARG A 317 23.93 46.41 -25.01
CA ARG A 317 22.92 45.37 -24.71
C ARG A 317 22.22 44.79 -25.94
N GLN A 318 22.35 45.42 -27.10
CA GLN A 318 21.89 44.88 -28.40
C GLN A 318 22.24 43.40 -28.61
N PRO A 319 23.49 42.92 -28.39
CA PRO A 319 23.80 41.50 -28.60
C PRO A 319 23.02 40.56 -27.66
N LYS A 320 22.60 41.03 -26.48
CA LYS A 320 21.86 40.22 -25.51
C LYS A 320 20.41 40.01 -25.94
N ILE A 321 19.73 41.05 -26.42
CA ILE A 321 18.37 40.89 -26.96
C ILE A 321 18.37 40.06 -28.25
N ASP A 322 19.36 40.24 -29.12
CA ASP A 322 19.52 39.43 -30.34
C ASP A 322 19.73 37.95 -29.97
N SER A 323 20.54 37.68 -28.94
CA SER A 323 20.77 36.33 -28.43
C SER A 323 19.50 35.69 -27.85
N ILE A 324 18.73 36.43 -27.04
CA ILE A 324 17.44 35.95 -26.47
C ILE A 324 16.46 35.62 -27.60
N ASN A 325 16.31 36.51 -28.59
CA ASN A 325 15.43 36.26 -29.73
C ASN A 325 15.89 35.07 -30.59
N GLN A 326 17.20 34.90 -30.77
CA GLN A 326 17.76 33.74 -31.46
C GLN A 326 17.49 32.45 -30.70
N LYS A 327 17.72 32.42 -29.38
CA LYS A 327 17.44 31.27 -28.51
C LYS A 327 15.97 30.91 -28.50
N TYR A 328 15.08 31.91 -28.36
CA TYR A 328 13.64 31.71 -28.44
C TYR A 328 13.22 31.14 -29.80
N GLY A 329 13.72 31.70 -30.90
CA GLY A 329 13.42 31.20 -32.24
C GLY A 329 13.93 29.77 -32.49
N HIS A 330 15.09 29.42 -31.93
CA HIS A 330 15.60 28.04 -31.97
C HIS A 330 14.72 27.10 -31.16
N MET A 331 14.37 27.50 -29.94
CA MET A 331 13.52 26.73 -29.02
C MET A 331 12.15 26.44 -29.63
N VAL A 332 11.49 27.43 -30.24
CA VAL A 332 10.21 27.25 -30.95
C VAL A 332 10.34 26.25 -32.11
N LYS A 333 11.42 26.33 -32.90
CA LYS A 333 11.66 25.41 -34.03
C LYS A 333 11.91 23.98 -33.56
N GLU A 334 12.73 23.79 -32.53
CA GLU A 334 13.02 22.47 -31.98
C GLU A 334 11.78 21.84 -31.34
N ASN A 335 11.00 22.63 -30.61
CA ASN A 335 9.74 22.17 -30.06
C ASN A 335 8.73 21.76 -31.11
N HIS A 336 8.63 22.52 -32.21
CA HIS A 336 7.74 22.15 -33.31
C HIS A 336 8.11 20.79 -33.92
N LYS A 337 9.41 20.50 -34.06
CA LYS A 337 9.89 19.18 -34.53
C LYS A 337 9.56 18.05 -33.54
N GLN A 338 9.52 18.36 -32.25
CA GLN A 338 9.26 17.41 -31.16
C GLN A 338 7.79 17.38 -30.74
N SER A 339 6.90 18.07 -31.47
CA SER A 339 5.48 18.21 -31.15
C SER A 339 5.20 18.73 -29.73
N ILE A 340 6.07 19.60 -29.22
CA ILE A 340 5.94 20.27 -27.92
C ILE A 340 5.27 21.63 -28.14
N SER A 341 4.17 21.90 -27.44
CA SER A 341 3.50 23.20 -27.51
C SER A 341 4.24 24.24 -26.66
N MET A 342 4.31 25.49 -27.08
CA MET A 342 4.87 26.59 -26.27
C MET A 342 3.76 27.24 -25.44
N THR A 343 4.01 27.53 -24.16
CA THR A 343 3.00 28.24 -23.35
C THR A 343 2.89 29.72 -23.75
N ASP A 344 1.66 30.24 -23.80
CA ASP A 344 1.36 31.65 -24.11
C ASP A 344 2.10 32.63 -23.19
N THR A 345 2.37 32.25 -21.95
CA THR A 345 3.11 33.05 -20.97
C THR A 345 4.52 33.39 -21.45
N ILE A 346 5.30 32.40 -21.94
CA ILE A 346 6.67 32.63 -22.40
C ILE A 346 6.65 33.48 -23.67
N GLN A 347 5.75 33.15 -24.59
CA GLN A 347 5.56 33.93 -25.82
C GLN A 347 5.22 35.40 -25.49
N GLY A 348 4.29 35.64 -24.57
CA GLY A 348 3.90 36.97 -24.11
C GLY A 348 5.07 37.74 -23.50
N ARG A 349 5.91 37.08 -22.68
CA ARG A 349 7.09 37.70 -22.09
C ARG A 349 8.12 38.14 -23.13
N VAL A 350 8.39 37.33 -24.15
CA VAL A 350 9.32 37.68 -25.24
C VAL A 350 8.76 38.81 -26.10
N VAL A 351 7.46 38.79 -26.41
CA VAL A 351 6.80 39.88 -27.14
C VAL A 351 6.88 41.18 -26.35
N GLN A 352 6.59 41.14 -25.06
CA GLN A 352 6.66 42.31 -24.18
C GLN A 352 8.09 42.85 -24.09
N LEU A 353 9.09 41.98 -23.93
CA LEU A 353 10.51 42.36 -23.93
C LEU A 353 10.89 43.13 -25.20
N ASN A 354 10.50 42.63 -26.37
CA ASN A 354 10.80 43.28 -27.66
C ASN A 354 10.08 44.63 -27.79
N ASN A 355 8.82 44.72 -27.36
CA ASN A 355 8.05 45.97 -27.37
C ASN A 355 8.69 47.03 -26.46
N ASP A 356 9.07 46.65 -25.23
CA ASP A 356 9.72 47.55 -24.29
C ASP A 356 11.10 48.00 -24.78
N TRP A 357 11.86 47.11 -25.42
CA TRP A 357 13.12 47.45 -26.06
C TRP A 357 12.96 48.47 -27.19
N GLU A 358 12.01 48.24 -28.10
CA GLU A 358 11.70 49.17 -29.19
C GLU A 358 11.24 50.54 -28.66
N HIS A 359 10.39 50.55 -27.63
CA HIS A 359 9.92 51.77 -26.98
C HIS A 359 11.08 52.59 -26.40
N ILE A 360 12.03 51.94 -25.71
CA ILE A 360 13.22 52.62 -25.17
C ILE A 360 14.12 53.12 -26.30
N GLN A 361 14.30 52.38 -27.40
CA GLN A 361 15.06 52.84 -28.57
C GLN A 361 14.46 54.10 -29.18
N ILE A 362 13.12 54.17 -29.30
CA ILE A 362 12.41 55.35 -29.80
C ILE A 362 12.60 56.54 -28.84
N MET A 363 12.38 56.32 -27.54
CA MET A 363 12.57 57.38 -26.53
C MET A 363 14.00 57.91 -26.53
N ALA A 364 15.00 57.03 -26.53
CA ALA A 364 16.42 57.41 -26.59
C ALA A 364 16.75 58.19 -27.88
N SER A 365 16.19 57.79 -29.02
CA SER A 365 16.38 58.50 -30.30
C SER A 365 15.73 59.88 -30.34
N SER A 366 14.67 60.09 -29.55
CA SER A 366 13.97 61.37 -29.42
C SER A 366 14.63 62.34 -28.44
N MET A 367 15.64 61.91 -27.70
CA MET A 367 16.44 62.76 -26.82
C MET A 367 17.31 63.71 -27.66
N LYS A 368 17.22 65.01 -27.39
CA LYS A 368 18.09 65.99 -28.07
C LYS A 368 19.55 65.80 -27.63
N PRO A 369 20.54 65.82 -28.53
CA PRO A 369 21.93 65.91 -28.13
C PRO A 369 22.13 67.23 -27.36
N ALA A 370 22.88 67.19 -26.26
CA ALA A 370 23.31 68.39 -25.58
C ALA A 370 23.98 69.31 -26.62
N THR A 371 23.41 70.50 -26.83
CA THR A 371 23.92 71.45 -27.82
C THR A 371 25.34 71.87 -27.47
N ASP A 372 26.18 72.04 -28.50
CA ASP A 372 27.62 72.41 -28.47
C ASP A 372 27.99 73.55 -27.49
N SER A 373 27.03 74.34 -27.02
CA SER A 373 27.22 75.36 -25.98
C SER A 373 27.69 74.80 -24.62
N THR A 374 27.56 73.49 -24.36
CA THR A 374 28.01 72.87 -23.09
C THR A 374 29.47 72.40 -23.11
N MET A 375 30.06 72.13 -24.28
CA MET A 375 31.49 71.81 -24.38
C MET A 375 32.41 73.05 -24.28
N GLU A 376 31.90 74.24 -24.57
CA GLU A 376 32.69 75.47 -24.52
C GLU A 376 32.83 76.04 -23.09
N VAL A 377 31.94 75.66 -22.17
CA VAL A 377 32.03 76.01 -20.73
C VAL A 377 33.13 75.19 -20.04
N LEU A 378 33.32 73.92 -20.39
CA LEU A 378 34.36 73.06 -19.82
C LEU A 378 35.80 73.45 -20.24
N LYS A 379 35.96 74.11 -21.40
CA LYS A 379 37.26 74.70 -21.79
C LYS A 379 37.58 76.02 -21.09
N LYS A 380 36.58 76.74 -20.57
CA LYS A 380 36.80 77.97 -19.77
C LYS A 380 36.99 77.70 -18.28
N VAL A 381 36.50 76.57 -17.75
CA VAL A 381 36.64 76.22 -16.33
C VAL A 381 38.05 75.71 -15.97
N LYS A 382 38.82 75.17 -16.92
CA LYS A 382 40.19 74.66 -16.64
C LYS A 382 41.27 75.74 -16.54
N VAL A 383 41.00 76.96 -17.00
CA VAL A 383 41.94 78.11 -16.94
C VAL A 383 41.61 79.04 -15.75
N ALA A 384 40.44 78.92 -15.13
CA ALA A 384 40.04 79.74 -13.99
C ALA A 384 40.43 79.14 -12.62
N HIS A 385 40.95 77.90 -12.56
CA HIS A 385 41.26 77.21 -11.30
C HIS A 385 42.71 77.37 -10.81
N GLU A 386 43.55 78.17 -11.48
CA GLU A 386 44.93 78.43 -11.05
C GLU A 386 45.18 79.87 -10.57
N MET A 387 44.16 80.74 -10.55
CA MET A 387 44.33 82.14 -10.10
C MET A 387 43.15 82.63 -9.24
N GLN A 388 42.92 82.01 -8.07
CA GLN A 388 42.23 82.73 -6.98
C GLN A 388 42.43 82.09 -5.60
N GLN A 389 43.69 82.08 -5.12
CA GLN A 389 43.92 82.30 -3.70
C GLN A 389 43.99 83.81 -3.47
N GLN A 390 42.87 84.41 -3.05
CA GLN A 390 42.79 85.53 -2.11
C GLN A 390 41.38 86.09 -2.10
N GLY A 391 40.85 86.30 -0.88
CA GLY A 391 39.75 87.23 -0.63
C GLY A 391 38.40 86.58 -0.40
N GLN A 392 38.04 86.48 0.88
CA GLN A 392 36.70 86.23 1.39
C GLN A 392 35.65 87.16 0.76
N LEU A 393 34.45 86.64 0.53
CA LEU A 393 33.19 87.33 0.82
C LEU A 393 32.06 86.30 0.95
N GLN A 394 31.38 86.34 2.10
CA GLN A 394 30.27 85.48 2.51
C GLN A 394 28.96 85.87 1.82
N SER A 395 28.11 84.87 1.56
CA SER A 395 26.64 84.95 1.58
C SER A 395 26.04 83.54 1.83
N PRO A 396 24.78 83.42 2.33
CA PRO A 396 24.43 82.51 3.43
C PRO A 396 24.09 81.06 3.04
N PRO A 397 24.22 80.08 3.97
CA PRO A 397 24.02 78.66 3.71
C PRO A 397 22.67 78.19 4.27
N VAL A 398 21.60 78.19 3.48
CA VAL A 398 20.34 77.56 3.93
C VAL A 398 19.86 76.51 2.93
N SER A 399 20.03 76.71 1.62
CA SER A 399 19.42 75.81 0.61
C SER A 399 19.95 74.37 0.56
N THR A 400 21.19 74.10 0.98
CA THR A 400 21.82 72.78 0.87
C THR A 400 21.47 71.83 2.01
N HIS A 401 21.24 72.35 3.23
CA HIS A 401 20.93 71.51 4.39
C HIS A 401 19.51 70.89 4.32
N TRP A 402 18.56 71.62 3.73
CA TRP A 402 17.18 71.15 3.54
C TRP A 402 17.05 70.01 2.54
N SER A 403 17.73 70.12 1.39
CA SER A 403 17.69 69.08 0.36
C SER A 403 18.29 67.75 0.85
N ASN A 404 19.36 67.82 1.63
CA ASN A 404 19.99 66.64 2.23
C ASN A 404 19.07 65.96 3.25
N TYR A 405 18.40 66.74 4.11
CA TYR A 405 17.41 66.20 5.06
C TYR A 405 16.24 65.50 4.35
N ASP A 406 15.65 66.16 3.35
CA ASP A 406 14.52 65.58 2.60
C ASP A 406 14.89 64.29 1.87
N LYS A 407 16.12 64.22 1.33
CA LYS A 407 16.64 63.00 0.70
C LYS A 407 16.82 61.86 1.69
N SER A 408 17.38 62.14 2.87
CA SER A 408 17.54 61.14 3.93
C SER A 408 16.20 60.65 4.50
N VAL A 409 15.23 61.55 4.68
CA VAL A 409 13.86 61.20 5.09
C VAL A 409 13.19 60.31 4.04
N ALA A 410 13.31 60.64 2.75
CA ALA A 410 12.73 59.83 1.67
C ALA A 410 13.37 58.44 1.56
N ASP A 411 14.69 58.31 1.74
CA ASP A 411 15.39 57.02 1.69
C ASP A 411 14.90 56.07 2.79
N ILE A 412 14.84 56.54 4.05
CA ILE A 412 14.45 55.68 5.17
C ILE A 412 12.97 55.29 5.09
N LEU A 413 12.08 56.21 4.71
CA LEU A 413 10.65 55.91 4.52
C LEU A 413 10.43 54.96 3.35
N GLY A 414 11.14 55.14 2.24
CA GLY A 414 11.09 54.23 1.10
C GLY A 414 11.55 52.82 1.46
N TRP A 415 12.65 52.71 2.21
CA TRP A 415 13.16 51.43 2.69
C TRP A 415 12.18 50.74 3.67
N LEU A 416 11.60 51.48 4.62
CA LEU A 416 10.58 50.96 5.55
C LEU A 416 9.34 50.45 4.82
N ALA A 417 8.86 51.18 3.80
CA ALA A 417 7.73 50.76 2.98
C ALA A 417 8.00 49.43 2.24
N VAL A 418 9.24 49.23 1.76
CA VAL A 418 9.66 47.95 1.17
C VAL A 418 9.64 46.83 2.20
N GLN A 419 10.11 47.07 3.44
CA GLN A 419 10.04 46.06 4.50
C GLN A 419 8.60 45.65 4.81
N ASP A 420 7.70 46.62 4.95
CA ASP A 420 6.28 46.38 5.22
C ASP A 420 5.58 45.61 4.07
N HIS A 421 5.98 45.85 2.82
CA HIS A 421 5.49 45.09 1.67
C HIS A 421 6.01 43.65 1.66
N LEU A 422 7.31 43.45 1.90
CA LEU A 422 7.90 42.11 2.00
C LEU A 422 7.29 41.31 3.17
N GLN A 423 6.94 41.97 4.27
CA GLN A 423 6.24 41.40 5.41
C GLN A 423 4.93 40.72 5.00
N LYS A 424 4.14 41.38 4.14
CA LYS A 424 2.84 40.90 3.65
C LYS A 424 2.98 39.78 2.62
N ALA A 425 4.06 39.80 1.84
CA ALA A 425 4.34 38.77 0.84
C ALA A 425 4.84 37.45 1.44
N ASN A 426 5.48 37.51 2.63
CA ASN A 426 6.03 36.36 3.33
C ASN A 426 4.93 35.52 4.04
N LYS A 427 4.14 34.78 3.26
CA LYS A 427 3.21 33.75 3.75
C LYS A 427 3.99 32.53 4.28
N ALA A 428 3.46 31.88 5.31
CA ALA A 428 4.07 30.71 5.93
C ALA A 428 3.18 29.49 5.71
N SER A 429 3.77 28.35 5.33
CA SER A 429 3.05 27.09 5.20
C SER A 429 3.03 26.36 6.54
N VAL A 430 1.84 26.16 7.12
CA VAL A 430 1.71 25.49 8.43
C VAL A 430 2.07 24.01 8.27
N GLY A 431 3.00 23.52 9.10
CA GLY A 431 3.51 22.15 9.04
C GLY A 431 4.82 22.00 8.27
N ASN A 432 5.25 23.00 7.48
CA ASN A 432 6.59 23.01 6.90
C ASN A 432 7.59 23.68 7.85
N ILE A 433 8.22 22.86 8.70
CA ILE A 433 9.20 23.30 9.70
C ILE A 433 10.35 24.10 9.06
N SER A 434 10.86 23.65 7.90
CA SER A 434 11.97 24.32 7.20
C SER A 434 11.58 25.71 6.71
N ASP A 435 10.40 25.85 6.09
CA ASP A 435 9.92 27.14 5.60
C ASP A 435 9.74 28.14 6.75
N ILE A 436 9.16 27.68 7.87
CA ILE A 436 8.94 28.50 9.07
C ILE A 436 10.30 28.94 9.64
N GLU A 437 11.28 28.04 9.75
CA GLU A 437 12.64 28.38 10.21
C GLU A 437 13.32 29.42 9.32
N GLN A 438 13.22 29.26 7.99
CA GLN A 438 13.77 30.22 7.04
C GLN A 438 13.11 31.59 7.17
N LEU A 439 11.78 31.64 7.35
CA LEU A 439 11.05 32.88 7.57
C LEU A 439 11.48 33.55 8.88
N ILE A 440 11.66 32.81 9.97
CA ILE A 440 12.18 33.36 11.25
C ILE A 440 13.57 33.96 11.05
N VAL A 441 14.46 33.30 10.32
CA VAL A 441 15.80 33.83 10.00
C VAL A 441 15.68 35.12 9.17
N LYS A 442 14.81 35.16 8.17
CA LYS A 442 14.54 36.40 7.40
C LYS A 442 14.06 37.53 8.31
N GLN A 443 13.12 37.28 9.24
CA GLN A 443 12.65 38.30 10.19
C GLN A 443 13.78 38.80 11.11
N LYS A 444 14.63 37.89 11.62
CA LYS A 444 15.81 38.25 12.43
C LYS A 444 16.80 39.12 11.65
N ASN A 445 17.04 38.81 10.38
CA ASN A 445 17.91 39.60 9.51
C ASN A 445 17.34 41.02 9.27
N ILE A 446 16.03 41.16 9.08
CA ILE A 446 15.40 42.48 8.94
C ILE A 446 15.56 43.29 10.23
N LEU A 447 15.32 42.69 11.40
CA LEU A 447 15.55 43.37 12.69
C LEU A 447 17.02 43.79 12.88
N GLN A 448 17.97 42.96 12.46
CA GLN A 448 19.39 43.31 12.49
C GLN A 448 19.70 44.47 11.53
N ASN A 449 19.11 44.49 10.33
CA ASN A 449 19.26 45.60 9.39
C ASN A 449 18.67 46.91 9.94
N MET A 450 17.54 46.85 10.65
CA MET A 450 16.99 48.00 11.37
C MET A 450 17.98 48.47 12.46
N GLU A 451 18.56 47.55 13.24
CA GLU A 451 19.57 47.89 14.24
C GLU A 451 20.80 48.58 13.61
N ASN A 452 21.24 48.12 12.44
CA ASN A 452 22.38 48.71 11.71
C ASN A 452 22.06 50.12 11.18
N ARG A 453 20.81 50.39 10.79
CA ARG A 453 20.33 51.70 10.31
C ARG A 453 19.86 52.63 11.44
N GLN A 454 19.94 52.19 12.70
CA GLN A 454 19.54 52.99 13.86
C GLN A 454 20.28 54.34 13.92
N GLN A 455 21.57 54.37 13.55
CA GLN A 455 22.35 55.61 13.50
C GLN A 455 21.84 56.58 12.42
N GLU A 456 21.38 56.08 11.26
CA GLU A 456 20.81 56.90 10.19
C GLU A 456 19.53 57.61 10.66
N LEU A 457 18.68 56.89 11.42
CA LEU A 457 17.49 57.47 12.05
C LEU A 457 17.87 58.59 13.02
N GLU A 458 18.83 58.34 13.92
CA GLU A 458 19.27 59.32 14.91
C GLU A 458 19.84 60.59 14.26
N ASP A 459 20.59 60.43 13.17
CA ASP A 459 21.14 61.54 12.40
C ASP A 459 20.03 62.37 11.72
N ILE A 460 18.98 61.72 11.18
CA ILE A 460 17.81 62.40 10.63
C ILE A 460 17.10 63.23 11.71
N LEU A 461 16.91 62.67 12.91
CA LEU A 461 16.24 63.37 14.03
C LEU A 461 17.05 64.56 14.53
N LYS A 462 18.37 64.39 14.67
CA LYS A 462 19.27 65.47 15.04
C LYS A 462 19.29 66.59 14.00
N ASN A 463 19.27 66.24 12.71
CA ASN A 463 19.17 67.22 11.63
C ASN A 463 17.82 67.95 11.63
N ALA A 464 16.72 67.25 11.95
CA ALA A 464 15.40 67.86 12.10
C ALA A 464 15.37 68.91 13.24
N GLU A 465 16.01 68.62 14.37
CA GLU A 465 16.13 69.56 15.49
C GLU A 465 16.93 70.82 15.12
N VAL A 466 18.08 70.65 14.46
CA VAL A 466 18.92 71.77 13.98
C VAL A 466 18.13 72.63 12.99
N LEU A 467 17.48 72.01 12.00
CA LEU A 467 16.68 72.72 11.00
C LEU A 467 15.47 73.44 11.61
N GLN A 468 14.84 72.91 12.66
CA GLN A 468 13.77 73.60 13.39
C GLN A 468 14.26 74.85 14.12
N GLN A 469 15.48 74.83 14.66
CA GLN A 469 16.07 75.99 15.33
C GLN A 469 16.43 77.09 14.33
N GLU A 470 16.92 76.72 13.14
CA GLU A 470 17.34 77.63 12.08
C GLU A 470 16.19 78.16 11.20
N ALA A 471 15.05 77.45 11.15
CA ALA A 471 13.89 77.86 10.35
C ALA A 471 13.32 79.21 10.82
N SER A 472 13.05 80.10 9.85
CA SER A 472 12.50 81.44 10.11
C SER A 472 10.97 81.47 10.11
N SER A 473 10.32 80.51 9.44
CA SER A 473 8.86 80.40 9.31
C SER A 473 8.26 79.38 10.29
N ALA A 474 7.05 79.64 10.78
CA ALA A 474 6.30 78.72 11.64
C ALA A 474 5.82 77.48 10.86
N GLU A 475 5.40 77.66 9.59
CA GLU A 475 5.05 76.56 8.67
C GLU A 475 6.22 75.60 8.43
N ASP A 476 7.44 76.12 8.24
CA ASP A 476 8.63 75.29 7.97
C ASP A 476 8.99 74.44 9.19
N LYS A 477 8.95 75.03 10.39
CA LYS A 477 9.17 74.31 11.65
C LYS A 477 8.15 73.19 11.83
N LYS A 478 6.89 73.46 11.50
CA LYS A 478 5.81 72.47 11.54
C LYS A 478 6.05 71.34 10.55
N SER A 479 6.41 71.65 9.30
CA SER A 479 6.67 70.66 8.24
C SER A 479 7.86 69.74 8.58
N ILE A 480 8.97 70.28 9.09
CA ILE A 480 10.11 69.47 9.54
C ILE A 480 9.67 68.50 10.65
N LYS A 481 8.92 69.02 11.62
CA LYS A 481 8.42 68.23 12.74
C LYS A 481 7.53 67.09 12.27
N GLU A 482 6.56 67.37 11.40
CA GLU A 482 5.66 66.36 10.84
C GLU A 482 6.42 65.26 10.10
N LYS A 483 7.45 65.61 9.32
CA LYS A 483 8.31 64.62 8.64
C LYS A 483 9.13 63.77 9.64
N ALA A 484 9.69 64.38 10.68
CA ALA A 484 10.43 63.65 11.71
C ALA A 484 9.52 62.72 12.52
N ASP A 485 8.33 63.20 12.89
CA ASP A 485 7.31 62.42 13.59
C ASP A 485 6.84 61.24 12.72
N GLU A 486 6.66 61.42 11.41
CA GLU A 486 6.31 60.36 10.46
C GLU A 486 7.40 59.28 10.38
N VAL A 487 8.68 59.67 10.26
CA VAL A 487 9.80 58.73 10.24
C VAL A 487 9.85 57.90 11.52
N ILE A 488 9.70 58.52 12.69
CA ILE A 488 9.68 57.81 13.98
C ILE A 488 8.49 56.86 14.05
N HIS A 489 7.31 57.33 13.65
CA HIS A 489 6.08 56.53 13.68
C HIS A 489 6.21 55.29 12.80
N GLN A 490 6.63 55.44 11.54
CA GLN A 490 6.81 54.33 10.61
C GLN A 490 7.90 53.37 11.09
N TRP A 491 9.05 53.89 11.55
CA TRP A 491 10.12 53.05 12.09
C TRP A 491 9.64 52.15 13.23
N ASN A 492 8.95 52.73 14.21
CA ASN A 492 8.43 51.99 15.36
C ASN A 492 7.33 51.01 14.97
N SER A 493 6.43 51.41 14.06
CA SER A 493 5.37 50.57 13.50
C SER A 493 5.94 49.34 12.80
N THR A 494 6.86 49.54 11.83
CA THR A 494 7.53 48.46 11.10
C THR A 494 8.32 47.56 12.05
N LYS A 495 9.11 48.11 12.99
CA LYS A 495 9.86 47.31 14.00
C LYS A 495 8.92 46.46 14.86
N ALA A 496 7.79 47.01 15.30
CA ALA A 496 6.79 46.29 16.07
C ALA A 496 6.11 45.18 15.25
N ASN A 497 5.75 45.46 14.00
CA ASN A 497 5.13 44.50 13.08
C ASN A 497 6.07 43.32 12.78
N ILE A 498 7.35 43.59 12.52
CA ILE A 498 8.38 42.57 12.30
C ILE A 498 8.59 41.71 13.55
N SER A 499 8.69 42.35 14.72
CA SER A 499 8.86 41.64 16.00
C SER A 499 7.65 40.76 16.33
N SER A 500 6.44 41.27 16.11
CA SER A 500 5.20 40.52 16.32
C SER A 500 5.10 39.30 15.41
N ARG A 501 5.38 39.48 14.11
CA ARG A 501 5.37 38.37 13.15
C ARG A 501 6.45 37.33 13.45
N LYS A 502 7.64 37.75 13.86
CA LYS A 502 8.71 36.84 14.32
C LYS A 502 8.23 35.96 15.47
N ASN A 503 7.61 36.55 16.49
CA ASN A 503 7.12 35.80 17.65
C ASN A 503 6.01 34.82 17.24
N GLN A 504 5.07 35.25 16.38
CA GLN A 504 4.04 34.36 15.83
C GLN A 504 4.63 33.16 15.09
N LEU A 505 5.69 33.36 14.30
CA LEU A 505 6.39 32.28 13.60
C LEU A 505 7.14 31.36 14.57
N GLU A 506 7.72 31.88 15.64
CA GLU A 506 8.39 31.09 16.68
C GLU A 506 7.38 30.24 17.48
N ASP A 507 6.20 30.76 17.78
CA ASP A 507 5.09 30.03 18.40
C ASP A 507 4.58 28.92 17.46
N MET A 508 4.35 29.24 16.17
CA MET A 508 3.97 28.27 15.14
C MET A 508 5.01 27.15 15.01
N LEU A 509 6.30 27.49 15.01
CA LEU A 509 7.38 26.50 14.93
C LEU A 509 7.36 25.54 16.12
N LEU A 510 7.11 26.05 17.32
CA LEU A 510 7.03 25.22 18.53
C LEU A 510 5.88 24.22 18.42
N GLU A 511 4.70 24.67 17.98
CA GLU A 511 3.51 23.84 17.82
C GLU A 511 3.69 22.81 16.70
N CYS A 512 4.25 23.21 15.55
CA CYS A 512 4.56 22.29 14.45
C CYS A 512 5.57 21.21 14.88
N ARG A 513 6.58 21.54 15.69
CA ARG A 513 7.55 20.55 16.21
C ARG A 513 6.91 19.57 17.19
N GLN A 514 6.05 20.04 18.10
CA GLN A 514 5.32 19.16 19.02
C GLN A 514 4.39 18.19 18.26
N PHE A 515 3.71 18.70 17.24
CA PHE A 515 2.92 17.87 16.33
C PHE A 515 3.81 16.85 15.60
N ASP A 516 4.90 17.28 14.96
CA ASP A 516 5.78 16.42 14.16
C ASP A 516 6.38 15.27 14.98
N GLU A 517 6.82 15.55 16.21
CA GLU A 517 7.32 14.52 17.13
C GLU A 517 6.25 13.48 17.46
N SER A 518 5.06 13.95 17.86
CA SER A 518 3.93 13.08 18.21
C SER A 518 3.44 12.26 17.02
N TYR A 519 3.34 12.91 15.85
CA TYR A 519 2.92 12.33 14.57
C TYR A 519 3.90 11.25 14.12
N SER A 520 5.19 11.56 14.09
CA SER A 520 6.26 10.64 13.69
C SER A 520 6.34 9.42 14.61
N ALA A 521 6.22 9.62 15.93
CA ALA A 521 6.18 8.52 16.88
C ALA A 521 4.97 7.61 16.66
N PHE A 522 3.78 8.20 16.46
CA PHE A 522 2.55 7.45 16.22
C PHE A 522 2.57 6.70 14.87
N ASN A 523 3.08 7.32 13.81
CA ASN A 523 3.19 6.69 12.49
C ASN A 523 4.16 5.52 12.47
N ARG A 524 5.30 5.64 13.14
CA ARG A 524 6.27 4.55 13.25
C ARG A 524 5.62 3.34 13.93
N TRP A 525 4.85 3.58 15.00
CA TRP A 525 4.10 2.53 15.67
C TRP A 525 2.98 1.94 14.79
N LEU A 526 2.21 2.78 14.08
CA LEU A 526 1.18 2.34 13.13
C LEU A 526 1.76 1.41 12.05
N GLN A 527 2.95 1.72 11.54
CA GLN A 527 3.62 0.87 10.56
C GLN A 527 4.01 -0.48 11.15
N GLN A 528 4.63 -0.49 12.34
CA GLN A 528 5.03 -1.71 13.02
C GLN A 528 3.84 -2.65 13.25
N ILE A 529 2.72 -2.14 13.78
CA ILE A 529 1.56 -2.97 14.11
C ILE A 529 0.87 -3.52 12.85
N GLU A 530 0.88 -2.77 11.75
CA GLU A 530 0.37 -3.23 10.45
C GLU A 530 1.22 -4.35 9.84
N GLU A 531 2.54 -4.29 9.99
CA GLU A 531 3.45 -5.37 9.57
C GLU A 531 3.30 -6.63 10.44
N GLU A 532 3.15 -6.46 11.76
CA GLU A 532 2.85 -7.56 12.67
C GLU A 532 1.52 -8.26 12.34
N MET A 533 0.49 -7.48 11.96
CA MET A 533 -0.78 -8.04 11.52
C MET A 533 -0.65 -8.87 10.24
N LYS A 534 0.14 -8.39 9.27
CA LYS A 534 0.37 -9.11 8.00
C LYS A 534 1.10 -10.43 8.24
N SER A 535 2.18 -10.41 9.04
CA SER A 535 3.00 -11.59 9.32
C SER A 535 2.26 -12.67 10.13
N LYS A 536 1.47 -12.28 11.14
CA LYS A 536 0.69 -13.22 11.98
C LYS A 536 -0.56 -13.78 11.27
N SER A 537 -0.97 -13.22 10.13
CA SER A 537 -2.16 -13.68 9.40
C SER A 537 -1.98 -15.00 8.65
N HIS A 538 -0.74 -15.45 8.42
CA HIS A 538 -0.45 -16.64 7.60
C HIS A 538 -0.28 -17.96 8.39
N ASN A 539 -0.22 -17.94 9.73
CA ASN A 539 0.42 -19.05 10.49
C ASN A 539 -0.37 -19.68 11.67
N SER A 540 -1.71 -19.66 11.73
CA SER A 540 -2.40 -20.22 12.91
C SER A 540 -3.56 -21.17 12.60
N GLN A 541 -3.28 -22.47 12.58
CA GLN A 541 -4.28 -23.55 12.72
C GLN A 541 -4.81 -23.67 14.17
N ASP A 542 -4.13 -23.07 15.16
CA ASP A 542 -4.54 -23.07 16.58
C ASP A 542 -5.37 -21.82 16.93
N LEU A 543 -6.66 -22.02 17.23
CA LEU A 543 -7.59 -20.96 17.60
C LEU A 543 -7.24 -20.32 18.95
N THR A 544 -6.72 -21.09 19.91
CA THR A 544 -6.41 -20.60 21.26
C THR A 544 -5.22 -19.65 21.22
N LYS A 545 -4.18 -20.03 20.47
CA LYS A 545 -3.03 -19.17 20.21
C LYS A 545 -3.45 -17.89 19.48
N SER A 546 -4.25 -18.01 18.43
CA SER A 546 -4.76 -16.86 17.66
C SER A 546 -5.56 -15.86 18.52
N LEU A 547 -6.37 -16.36 19.46
CA LEU A 547 -7.08 -15.52 20.44
C LEU A 547 -6.14 -14.79 21.40
N SER A 548 -5.13 -15.50 21.93
CA SER A 548 -4.15 -14.90 22.84
C SER A 548 -3.34 -13.81 22.13
N ASP A 549 -2.82 -14.11 20.95
CA ASP A 549 -2.04 -13.16 20.14
C ASP A 549 -2.88 -11.94 19.76
N HIS A 550 -4.15 -12.15 19.40
CA HIS A 550 -5.07 -11.06 19.11
C HIS A 550 -5.37 -10.20 20.34
N LYS A 551 -5.52 -10.80 21.52
CA LYS A 551 -5.77 -10.07 22.76
C LYS A 551 -4.59 -9.14 23.12
N ILE A 552 -3.35 -9.60 22.93
CA ILE A 552 -2.15 -8.79 23.12
C ILE A 552 -2.15 -7.58 22.17
N LEU A 553 -2.42 -7.82 20.87
CA LEU A 553 -2.50 -6.75 19.88
C LEU A 553 -3.62 -5.75 20.20
N GLN A 554 -4.77 -6.22 20.68
CA GLN A 554 -5.88 -5.38 21.11
C GLN A 554 -5.49 -4.48 22.29
N ASP A 555 -4.82 -5.03 23.30
CA ASP A 555 -4.37 -4.28 24.47
C ASP A 555 -3.32 -3.21 24.08
N GLU A 556 -2.43 -3.53 23.13
CA GLU A 556 -1.45 -2.56 22.61
C GLU A 556 -2.11 -1.41 21.84
N VAL A 557 -3.09 -1.72 20.98
CA VAL A 557 -3.87 -0.71 20.27
C VAL A 557 -4.67 0.16 21.25
N ASP A 558 -5.24 -0.43 22.31
CA ASP A 558 -5.98 0.31 23.33
C ASP A 558 -5.08 1.29 24.10
N GLN A 559 -3.82 0.93 24.38
CA GLN A 559 -2.84 1.83 25.00
C GLN A 559 -2.48 3.02 24.10
N ARG A 560 -2.62 2.89 22.78
CA ARG A 560 -2.24 3.90 21.78
C ARG A 560 -3.38 4.83 21.37
N LYS A 561 -4.59 4.60 21.88
CA LYS A 561 -5.74 5.51 21.70
C LYS A 561 -5.44 6.94 22.15
N SER A 562 -4.76 7.11 23.28
CA SER A 562 -4.38 8.42 23.80
C SER A 562 -3.38 9.13 22.88
N SER A 563 -2.44 8.40 22.26
CA SER A 563 -1.51 8.95 21.27
C SER A 563 -2.22 9.40 20.00
N ALA A 564 -3.18 8.62 19.50
CA ALA A 564 -4.00 9.01 18.34
C ALA A 564 -4.81 10.28 18.62
N GLU A 565 -5.40 10.38 19.82
CA GLU A 565 -6.13 11.56 20.25
C GLU A 565 -5.21 12.77 20.43
N ASN A 566 -4.00 12.58 20.99
CA ASN A 566 -3.01 13.65 21.12
C ASN A 566 -2.59 14.23 19.75
N VAL A 567 -2.29 13.38 18.76
CA VAL A 567 -1.97 13.82 17.39
C VAL A 567 -3.13 14.61 16.78
N LYS A 568 -4.37 14.15 17.00
CA LYS A 568 -5.57 14.85 16.53
C LYS A 568 -5.76 16.21 17.19
N GLN A 569 -5.51 16.31 18.50
CA GLN A 569 -5.62 17.57 19.23
C GLN A 569 -4.55 18.58 18.81
N LEU A 570 -3.30 18.14 18.67
CA LEU A 570 -2.20 19.00 18.21
C LEU A 570 -2.43 19.51 16.78
N ALA A 571 -2.88 18.64 15.88
CA ALA A 571 -3.24 19.04 14.52
C ALA A 571 -4.46 19.97 14.50
N GLY A 572 -5.49 19.68 15.30
CA GLY A 572 -6.68 20.53 15.43
C GLY A 572 -6.33 21.93 15.90
N LYS A 573 -5.47 22.06 16.91
CA LYS A 573 -4.95 23.34 17.38
C LYS A 573 -4.30 24.15 16.24
N LEU A 574 -3.40 23.52 15.47
CA LEU A 574 -2.76 24.14 14.31
C LEU A 574 -3.74 24.49 13.18
N ILE A 575 -4.84 23.76 13.02
CA ILE A 575 -5.84 24.04 11.99
C ILE A 575 -6.76 25.20 12.43
N ASP A 576 -7.06 25.30 13.72
CA ASP A 576 -7.97 26.31 14.27
C ASP A 576 -7.30 27.67 14.46
N GLU A 577 -5.99 27.70 14.77
CA GLU A 577 -5.25 28.93 15.07
C GLU A 577 -4.72 29.69 13.83
N TYR A 578 -4.62 29.03 12.68
CA TYR A 578 -4.07 29.60 11.44
C TYR A 578 -5.10 29.56 10.29
N ASN A 579 -4.87 30.35 9.24
CA ASN A 579 -5.84 30.54 8.17
C ASN A 579 -6.05 29.27 7.31
N GLU A 580 -7.14 29.27 6.52
CA GLU A 580 -7.61 28.07 5.84
C GLU A 580 -6.66 27.58 4.73
N GLU A 581 -6.07 28.51 3.98
CA GLU A 581 -5.13 28.23 2.88
C GLU A 581 -3.81 27.63 3.40
N ASP A 582 -3.26 28.18 4.49
CA ASP A 582 -1.96 27.79 5.03
C ASP A 582 -2.00 26.43 5.79
N THR A 583 -3.20 25.93 6.11
CA THR A 583 -3.42 24.71 6.91
C THR A 583 -3.92 23.51 6.10
N GLN A 584 -4.08 23.64 4.78
CA GLN A 584 -4.60 22.57 3.93
C GLN A 584 -3.75 21.30 3.97
N TYR A 585 -2.42 21.45 3.91
CA TYR A 585 -1.48 20.34 4.05
C TYR A 585 -1.68 19.56 5.35
N MET A 586 -1.84 20.27 6.47
CA MET A 586 -2.07 19.68 7.79
C MET A 586 -3.41 18.94 7.87
N ARG A 587 -4.47 19.46 7.24
CA ARG A 587 -5.76 18.75 7.14
C ARG A 587 -5.62 17.43 6.40
N ASP A 588 -4.93 17.44 5.27
CA ASP A 588 -4.75 16.24 4.45
C ASP A 588 -3.90 15.19 5.17
N LEU A 589 -2.84 15.64 5.86
CA LEU A 589 -1.98 14.77 6.67
C LEU A 589 -2.77 14.14 7.83
N LEU A 590 -3.57 14.94 8.54
CA LEU A 590 -4.42 14.48 9.64
C LEU A 590 -5.50 13.50 9.14
N ALA A 591 -6.16 13.81 8.02
CA ALA A 591 -7.18 12.94 7.43
C ALA A 591 -6.60 11.57 7.06
N LYS A 592 -5.39 11.54 6.46
CA LYS A 592 -4.68 10.30 6.13
C LYS A 592 -4.40 9.45 7.37
N VAL A 593 -3.86 10.03 8.44
CA VAL A 593 -3.49 9.25 9.64
C VAL A 593 -4.71 8.77 10.43
N ILE A 594 -5.78 9.58 10.53
CA ILE A 594 -7.05 9.18 11.16
C ILE A 594 -7.71 8.05 10.35
N LYS A 595 -7.70 8.14 9.01
CA LYS A 595 -8.22 7.08 8.14
C LYS A 595 -7.46 5.76 8.33
N ARG A 596 -6.13 5.83 8.44
CA ARG A 596 -5.29 4.65 8.70
C ARG A 596 -5.60 4.02 10.06
N TRP A 597 -5.65 4.83 11.12
CA TRP A 597 -5.99 4.41 12.48
C TRP A 597 -7.38 3.77 12.59
N SER A 598 -8.41 4.39 12.01
CA SER A 598 -9.79 3.88 11.98
C SER A 598 -9.91 2.56 11.20
N SER A 599 -9.19 2.43 10.08
CA SER A 599 -9.12 1.19 9.31
C SER A 599 -8.50 0.05 10.13
N LEU A 600 -7.35 0.32 10.78
CA LEU A 600 -6.67 -0.65 11.64
C LEU A 600 -7.57 -1.12 12.79
N THR A 601 -8.15 -0.20 13.55
CA THR A 601 -9.02 -0.50 14.69
C THR A 601 -10.27 -1.27 14.26
N THR A 602 -10.85 -0.94 13.10
CA THR A 602 -11.99 -1.68 12.53
C THR A 602 -11.60 -3.10 12.15
N LYS A 603 -10.47 -3.30 11.48
CA LYS A 603 -9.97 -4.63 11.08
C LYS A 603 -9.69 -5.51 12.29
N LEU A 604 -9.02 -4.94 13.31
CA LEU A 604 -8.72 -5.63 14.56
C LEU A 604 -10.02 -6.07 15.25
N THR A 605 -10.95 -5.13 15.46
CA THR A 605 -12.23 -5.40 16.12
C THR A 605 -13.05 -6.47 15.41
N LYS A 606 -13.13 -6.43 14.07
CA LYS A 606 -13.83 -7.47 13.28
C LYS A 606 -13.18 -8.84 13.48
N LYS A 607 -11.85 -8.93 13.40
CA LYS A 607 -11.13 -10.19 13.61
C LYS A 607 -11.33 -10.72 15.04
N TRP A 608 -11.33 -9.85 16.06
CA TRP A 608 -11.66 -10.24 17.43
C TRP A 608 -13.05 -10.86 17.54
N GLN A 609 -14.06 -10.20 16.97
CA GLN A 609 -15.45 -10.66 16.97
C GLN A 609 -15.59 -12.03 16.31
N THR A 610 -14.94 -12.24 15.16
CA THR A 610 -14.94 -13.54 14.47
C THR A 610 -14.28 -14.63 15.32
N LEU A 611 -13.11 -14.35 15.91
CA LEU A 611 -12.41 -15.33 16.75
C LEU A 611 -13.22 -15.68 18.01
N GLN A 612 -13.88 -14.70 18.63
CA GLN A 612 -14.79 -14.94 19.76
C GLN A 612 -16.02 -15.74 19.36
N ALA A 613 -16.65 -15.44 18.22
CA ALA A 613 -17.78 -16.21 17.71
C ALA A 613 -17.40 -17.67 17.47
N ASN A 614 -16.26 -17.92 16.81
CA ASN A 614 -15.74 -19.27 16.58
C ASN A 614 -15.48 -20.02 17.89
N ARG A 615 -14.90 -19.34 18.89
CA ARG A 615 -14.68 -19.92 20.23
C ARG A 615 -16.01 -20.32 20.89
N ASN A 616 -17.00 -19.43 20.87
CA ASN A 616 -18.30 -19.67 21.49
C ASN A 616 -19.02 -20.85 20.82
N SER A 617 -18.98 -20.95 19.48
CA SER A 617 -19.53 -22.08 18.73
C SER A 617 -18.86 -23.41 19.11
N LEU A 618 -17.52 -23.42 19.23
CA LEU A 618 -16.79 -24.62 19.68
C LEU A 618 -17.13 -25.00 21.11
N GLN A 619 -17.29 -24.04 22.02
CA GLN A 619 -17.72 -24.31 23.40
C GLN A 619 -19.15 -24.87 23.44
N GLN A 620 -20.06 -24.35 22.62
CA GLN A 620 -21.41 -24.88 22.49
C GLN A 620 -21.42 -26.31 21.96
N LEU A 621 -20.58 -26.61 20.96
CA LEU A 621 -20.43 -27.96 20.43
C LEU A 621 -19.91 -28.92 21.51
N HIS A 622 -18.85 -28.55 22.23
CA HIS A 622 -18.33 -29.35 23.35
C HIS A 622 -19.41 -29.59 24.41
N HIS A 623 -20.15 -28.55 24.81
CA HIS A 623 -21.21 -28.70 25.81
C HIS A 623 -22.36 -29.58 25.31
N ALA A 624 -22.73 -29.48 24.03
CA ALA A 624 -23.74 -30.34 23.41
C ALA A 624 -23.29 -31.81 23.38
N LEU A 625 -22.01 -32.04 23.08
CA LEU A 625 -21.39 -33.38 23.11
C LEU A 625 -21.37 -33.93 24.54
N ASP A 626 -20.97 -33.15 25.55
CA ASP A 626 -20.97 -33.58 26.95
C ASP A 626 -22.38 -33.91 27.45
N ASN A 627 -23.37 -33.08 27.12
CA ASN A 627 -24.77 -33.32 27.45
C ASN A 627 -25.28 -34.60 26.77
N TYR A 628 -24.91 -34.82 25.51
CA TYR A 628 -25.25 -36.03 24.78
C TYR A 628 -24.62 -37.27 25.40
N LEU A 629 -23.32 -37.23 25.73
CA LEU A 629 -22.61 -38.35 26.36
C LEU A 629 -23.17 -38.67 27.76
N SER A 630 -23.50 -37.65 28.56
CA SER A 630 -24.14 -37.82 29.87
C SER A 630 -25.55 -38.43 29.73
N TRP A 631 -26.33 -37.97 28.76
CA TRP A 631 -27.63 -38.55 28.45
C TRP A 631 -27.49 -40.01 28.01
N MET A 632 -26.54 -40.32 27.12
CA MET A 632 -26.23 -41.68 26.70
C MET A 632 -25.86 -42.57 27.89
N ALA A 633 -24.96 -42.13 28.76
CA ALA A 633 -24.58 -42.86 29.96
C ALA A 633 -25.77 -43.09 30.92
N SER A 634 -26.66 -42.11 31.07
CA SER A 634 -27.89 -42.27 31.86
C SER A 634 -28.85 -43.29 31.23
N VAL A 635 -28.97 -43.28 29.90
CA VAL A 635 -29.80 -44.24 29.16
C VAL A 635 -29.23 -45.65 29.32
N GLU A 636 -27.92 -45.82 29.10
CA GLU A 636 -27.20 -47.08 29.29
C GLU A 636 -27.38 -47.62 30.72
N ASN A 637 -27.15 -46.81 31.75
CA ASN A 637 -27.33 -47.21 33.14
C ASN A 637 -28.79 -47.61 33.44
N SER A 638 -29.77 -46.90 32.84
CA SER A 638 -31.18 -47.25 33.02
C SER A 638 -31.58 -48.59 32.36
N PHE A 639 -30.93 -48.96 31.25
CA PHE A 639 -31.09 -50.25 30.61
C PHE A 639 -30.36 -51.35 31.36
N CYS A 640 -29.16 -51.10 31.88
CA CYS A 640 -28.45 -52.05 32.75
C CYS A 640 -29.28 -52.37 34.00
N ARG A 641 -29.85 -51.37 34.67
CA ARG A 641 -30.73 -51.60 35.83
C ARG A 641 -31.98 -52.42 35.49
N LEU A 642 -32.58 -52.19 34.33
CA LEU A 642 -33.69 -52.99 33.86
C LEU A 642 -33.24 -54.43 33.58
N ALA A 643 -32.04 -54.61 33.00
CA ALA A 643 -31.47 -55.95 32.75
C ALA A 643 -31.30 -56.71 34.05
N ASP A 644 -30.68 -56.07 35.05
CA ASP A 644 -30.45 -56.63 36.38
C ASP A 644 -31.77 -57.01 37.06
N GLU A 645 -32.77 -56.12 37.04
CA GLU A 645 -34.09 -56.38 37.65
C GLU A 645 -34.83 -57.53 36.96
N THR A 646 -34.75 -57.60 35.63
CA THR A 646 -35.34 -58.70 34.84
C THR A 646 -34.57 -60.01 34.92
N SER A 647 -33.35 -60.02 35.47
CA SER A 647 -32.56 -61.24 35.67
C SER A 647 -32.87 -61.96 36.99
N LYS A 648 -33.68 -61.35 37.86
CA LYS A 648 -34.10 -61.95 39.14
C LYS A 648 -35.08 -63.09 38.90
N GLU A 649 -34.85 -64.21 39.58
CA GLU A 649 -35.62 -65.45 39.44
C GLU A 649 -37.13 -65.24 39.72
N GLU A 650 -37.47 -64.42 40.72
CA GLU A 650 -38.85 -64.05 41.07
C GLU A 650 -39.63 -63.34 39.94
N VAL A 651 -38.93 -62.65 39.04
CA VAL A 651 -39.52 -61.94 37.90
C VAL A 651 -39.71 -62.88 36.71
N LEU A 652 -38.78 -63.81 36.50
CA LEU A 652 -38.80 -64.78 35.39
C LEU A 652 -39.90 -65.83 35.55
N ASP A 653 -40.26 -66.18 36.79
CA ASP A 653 -41.32 -67.13 37.10
C ASP A 653 -42.74 -66.51 37.10
N ASN A 654 -42.84 -65.19 36.86
CA ASN A 654 -44.11 -64.46 36.85
C ASN A 654 -44.37 -63.79 35.48
N GLU A 655 -45.29 -64.37 34.72
CA GLU A 655 -45.60 -63.96 33.35
C GLU A 655 -46.16 -62.53 33.25
N ASP A 656 -46.94 -62.09 34.25
CA ASP A 656 -47.50 -60.74 34.30
C ASP A 656 -46.41 -59.69 34.56
N LEU A 657 -45.48 -59.97 35.47
CA LEU A 657 -44.31 -59.09 35.72
C LEU A 657 -43.36 -59.06 34.51
N CYS A 658 -43.15 -60.19 33.84
CA CYS A 658 -42.38 -60.26 32.60
C CYS A 658 -42.96 -59.34 31.52
N GLN A 659 -44.28 -59.39 31.30
CA GLN A 659 -44.98 -58.51 30.36
C GLN A 659 -44.90 -57.04 30.75
N GLU A 660 -45.01 -56.72 32.05
CA GLU A 660 -44.88 -55.35 32.55
C GLU A 660 -43.49 -54.77 32.28
N TYR A 661 -42.42 -55.50 32.61
CA TYR A 661 -41.05 -55.06 32.34
C TYR A 661 -40.73 -54.97 30.83
N LEU A 662 -41.31 -55.87 30.02
CA LEU A 662 -41.21 -55.82 28.56
C LEU A 662 -41.87 -54.56 27.98
N GLU A 663 -43.04 -54.16 28.48
CA GLU A 663 -43.69 -52.93 28.04
C GLU A 663 -42.94 -51.68 28.56
N GLN A 664 -42.37 -51.71 29.77
CA GLN A 664 -41.48 -50.64 30.25
C GLN A 664 -40.23 -50.51 29.36
N PHE A 665 -39.63 -51.62 28.93
CA PHE A 665 -38.52 -51.66 27.98
C PHE A 665 -38.91 -51.06 26.62
N ARG A 666 -40.04 -51.50 26.05
CA ARG A 666 -40.59 -50.96 24.79
C ARG A 666 -40.90 -49.48 24.89
N GLN A 667 -41.49 -49.03 26.00
CA GLN A 667 -41.81 -47.63 26.23
C GLN A 667 -40.55 -46.76 26.32
N LYS A 668 -39.48 -47.25 26.97
CA LYS A 668 -38.19 -46.55 26.99
C LYS A 668 -37.53 -46.52 25.61
N LEU A 669 -37.58 -47.60 24.84
CA LEU A 669 -37.13 -47.63 23.44
C LEU A 669 -37.88 -46.62 22.55
N ARG A 670 -39.20 -46.49 22.72
CA ARG A 670 -40.01 -45.49 21.99
C ARG A 670 -39.66 -44.05 22.37
N LYS A 671 -39.15 -43.80 23.59
CA LYS A 671 -38.77 -42.46 24.08
C LYS A 671 -37.40 -41.99 23.60
N LEU A 672 -36.58 -42.83 22.95
CA LEU A 672 -35.36 -42.38 22.28
C LEU A 672 -35.74 -41.53 21.03
N SER A 673 -35.64 -40.20 21.14
CA SER A 673 -35.84 -39.22 20.04
C SER A 673 -34.56 -39.03 19.18
N PRO A 674 -34.59 -38.38 17.99
CA PRO A 674 -33.64 -38.63 16.89
C PRO A 674 -32.44 -37.68 16.87
N PRO A 675 -31.29 -38.13 17.40
CA PRO A 675 -30.05 -37.87 16.66
C PRO A 675 -29.13 -39.10 16.58
N LEU A 676 -29.65 -40.31 16.83
CA LEU A 676 -28.86 -41.53 16.68
C LEU A 676 -28.84 -42.01 15.23
N HIS A 677 -27.64 -42.06 14.64
CA HIS A 677 -27.39 -42.87 13.46
C HIS A 677 -27.82 -44.33 13.75
N LEU A 678 -28.50 -44.92 12.79
CA LEU A 678 -29.12 -46.24 12.83
C LEU A 678 -28.21 -47.35 13.42
N CYS A 679 -26.90 -47.23 13.24
CA CYS A 679 -25.89 -48.17 13.71
C CYS A 679 -25.77 -48.26 15.24
N TYR A 680 -25.87 -47.14 15.98
CA TYR A 680 -25.76 -47.18 17.44
C TYR A 680 -27.07 -47.65 18.09
N ARG A 681 -28.22 -47.38 17.45
CA ARG A 681 -29.51 -48.01 17.81
C ARG A 681 -29.46 -49.51 17.64
N LEU A 682 -28.92 -50.00 16.53
CA LEU A 682 -28.75 -51.44 16.30
C LEU A 682 -27.77 -52.05 17.30
N PHE A 683 -26.66 -51.40 17.63
CA PHE A 683 -25.68 -51.91 18.60
C PHE A 683 -26.22 -51.98 20.04
N LEU A 684 -26.89 -50.92 20.52
CA LEU A 684 -27.54 -50.91 21.83
C LEU A 684 -28.68 -51.92 21.90
N VAL A 685 -29.56 -51.95 20.89
CA VAL A 685 -30.64 -52.93 20.83
C VAL A 685 -30.09 -54.35 20.79
N PHE A 686 -29.02 -54.63 20.04
CA PHE A 686 -28.46 -55.99 19.92
C PHE A 686 -27.75 -56.46 21.20
N ASN A 687 -26.93 -55.61 21.85
CA ASN A 687 -26.28 -55.98 23.12
C ASN A 687 -27.28 -56.07 24.29
N VAL A 688 -28.30 -55.21 24.30
CA VAL A 688 -29.31 -55.21 25.35
C VAL A 688 -30.30 -56.36 25.16
N LEU A 689 -30.72 -56.71 23.93
CA LEU A 689 -31.56 -57.90 23.67
C LEU A 689 -30.89 -59.22 24.11
N LEU A 690 -29.55 -59.31 24.04
CA LEU A 690 -28.79 -60.48 24.51
C LEU A 690 -28.67 -60.56 26.05
N SER A 691 -28.95 -59.47 26.76
CA SER A 691 -28.71 -59.35 28.21
C SER A 691 -29.98 -59.43 29.05
N PHE A 692 -31.16 -59.59 28.43
CA PHE A 692 -32.46 -59.61 29.11
C PHE A 692 -33.09 -61.02 29.04
N PRO A 693 -33.08 -61.80 30.15
CA PRO A 693 -33.61 -63.16 30.14
C PRO A 693 -35.12 -63.22 29.87
N VAL A 694 -35.88 -62.19 30.26
CA VAL A 694 -37.34 -62.07 30.00
C VAL A 694 -37.67 -62.06 28.50
N LEU A 695 -36.79 -61.52 27.65
CA LEU A 695 -36.97 -61.53 26.19
C LEU A 695 -36.72 -62.91 25.56
N LEU A 696 -35.98 -63.78 26.25
CA LEU A 696 -35.75 -65.18 25.84
C LEU A 696 -36.86 -66.14 26.32
N ILE A 697 -37.68 -65.74 27.30
CA ILE A 697 -38.78 -66.56 27.85
C ILE A 697 -40.09 -66.36 27.07
N LEU A 698 -40.29 -65.17 26.47
CA LEU A 698 -41.49 -64.82 25.70
C LEU A 698 -41.37 -65.09 24.17
N PHE A 699 -40.23 -65.60 23.73
CA PHE A 699 -39.99 -66.13 22.38
C PHE A 699 -39.77 -67.64 22.46
#